data_AF-A0A971TCR3-F1
#
_entry.id   AF-A0A971TCR3-F1
#
_cell.length_a   1.000
_cell.length_b   1.000
_cell.length_c   1.000
_cell.angle_alpha   90.00
_cell.angle_beta   90.00
_cell.angle_gamma   90.00
#
_symmetry.space_group_name_H-M   'P 1'
#
loop_
_entity.id
_entity.type
_entity.pdbx_description
1 polymer ?
#
loop_
_entity_poly.entity_id
_entity_poly.type
_entity_poly.pdbx_seq_one_letter_code
_entity_poly.pdbx_strand_id
1 'polypeptide(L)'
;MTETARSRAGAKKGKGVRVERIYTTPGVHPYDEVTWELRDVVQQNWKTGETIFEQRGVEFPEFWSVNASTIVTTKYFRGAVGTEQRERSLKQLIDRVVLTYTAAGKEYGYFGSPEDAEIFEHELTYALLHQIFSFNSPVWFNVGTKSPQQVSACFILSVDDSMDSILNWYKEEGFIFKGGSGAGLNLSRIRSSKELLSSGGTASGPVSFMRGADASAGTIKSGGATRRAAKMVVLDVDHPDIEEFVETKAREEDKIRALRDAGFDMDLGGKDIVSVQYQNANNSVRVSDEFMRAVEEGTEFGLRARMTGEVIETVDARSLMRKIAQAAWECADPGVQYDSTINDWHTNPETGRITASNPCSEYMSLDNSSCNLASLNLLKFLRDDDTFDSETFEKVVELVITAMDISICFADFPTEAITQTTRDYRQLGIGYANLGALLMATGHGYDSEGGRALAAAITSLLTGAAYKRSAELAGVVGPYAGYARNADAHKRVMRKHQAANDTLRTLHTMDKDIHRHATKAWDDVVKIGEKNGFRNAQASLLAPTGTIGFMMDCDTTGIEPDFSLVKFKKLVGGGSMQIVNLTIPRALRKLGYAEETIEAIVEYIADKGHVIDAPGLKPEHYEVFDTAMGARAISAMGHVRMMAAVQPFLSGAISKTVNLP
;
A
#
# COMPACT_ATOMS: atom_id res chain seq x y z
N MET A 1 -27.25 -2.47 -28.39
CA MET A 1 -26.73 -3.68 -29.06
C MET A 1 -25.80 -3.21 -30.17
N THR A 2 -24.51 -3.16 -29.86
CA THR A 2 -23.43 -2.90 -30.80
C THR A 2 -22.29 -3.79 -30.33
N GLU A 3 -22.15 -4.94 -30.99
CA GLU A 3 -21.07 -5.89 -30.76
C GLU A 3 -19.74 -5.21 -31.07
N THR A 4 -18.98 -4.91 -30.02
CA THR A 4 -17.57 -4.58 -30.14
C THR A 4 -16.83 -5.90 -30.37
N ALA A 5 -16.33 -6.09 -31.59
CA ALA A 5 -15.55 -7.25 -31.98
C ALA A 5 -14.30 -7.37 -31.09
N ARG A 6 -14.32 -8.30 -30.13
CA ARG A 6 -13.12 -8.75 -29.40
C ARG A 6 -12.22 -9.45 -30.41
N SER A 7 -11.05 -8.87 -30.69
CA SER A 7 -9.99 -9.57 -31.42
C SER A 7 -9.50 -10.75 -30.57
N ARG A 8 -10.02 -11.94 -30.85
CA ARG A 8 -9.44 -13.20 -30.36
C ARG A 8 -8.08 -13.39 -31.02
N ALA A 9 -7.02 -12.93 -30.36
CA ALA A 9 -5.68 -13.44 -30.64
C ALA A 9 -5.70 -14.94 -30.29
N GLY A 10 -5.59 -15.79 -31.31
CA GLY A 10 -5.62 -17.24 -31.13
C GLY A 10 -4.48 -17.71 -30.22
N ALA A 11 -4.84 -18.33 -29.10
CA ALA A 11 -3.88 -18.99 -28.22
C ALA A 11 -3.13 -20.07 -29.02
N LYS A 12 -1.81 -19.89 -29.21
CA LYS A 12 -0.94 -20.97 -29.67
C LYS A 12 -0.91 -22.05 -28.59
N LYS A 13 -1.54 -23.20 -28.85
CA LYS A 13 -1.48 -24.39 -27.98
C LYS A 13 -0.02 -24.75 -27.70
N GLY A 14 0.39 -24.74 -26.42
CA GLY A 14 1.70 -25.24 -25.95
C GLY A 14 2.67 -24.23 -25.31
N LYS A 15 2.23 -23.05 -24.86
CA LYS A 15 3.12 -21.99 -24.32
C LYS A 15 2.75 -21.40 -22.94
N GLY A 16 1.85 -22.00 -22.16
CA GLY A 16 1.48 -21.45 -20.85
C GLY A 16 2.63 -21.52 -19.82
N VAL A 17 2.51 -20.76 -18.72
CA VAL A 17 3.43 -20.81 -17.59
C VAL A 17 3.33 -22.18 -16.93
N ARG A 18 4.50 -22.78 -16.64
CA ARG A 18 4.60 -23.94 -15.77
C ARG A 18 4.57 -23.46 -14.32
N VAL A 19 3.68 -24.02 -13.51
CA VAL A 19 3.53 -23.65 -12.10
C VAL A 19 4.17 -24.75 -11.26
N GLU A 20 5.12 -24.37 -10.41
CA GLU A 20 5.79 -25.30 -9.50
C GLU A 20 5.04 -25.36 -8.17
N ARG A 21 4.94 -26.55 -7.57
CA ARG A 21 4.46 -26.69 -6.19
C ARG A 21 5.50 -26.12 -5.23
N ILE A 22 5.03 -25.35 -4.25
CA ILE A 22 5.84 -24.66 -3.24
C ILE A 22 5.59 -25.32 -1.88
N TYR A 23 4.33 -25.35 -1.45
CA TYR A 23 3.93 -25.92 -0.16
C TYR A 23 3.05 -27.16 -0.28
N THR A 24 2.32 -27.30 -1.38
CA THR A 24 1.22 -28.27 -1.46
C THR A 24 1.68 -29.66 -1.88
N THR A 25 0.94 -30.67 -1.41
CA THR A 25 1.19 -32.07 -1.76
C THR A 25 0.31 -32.49 -2.95
N PRO A 26 0.86 -33.16 -3.99
CA PRO A 26 0.05 -33.68 -5.09
C PRO A 26 -1.09 -34.59 -4.62
N GLY A 27 -2.31 -34.35 -5.11
CA GLY A 27 -3.49 -35.14 -4.77
C GLY A 27 -4.13 -34.82 -3.41
N VAL A 28 -3.62 -33.84 -2.67
CA VAL A 28 -4.18 -33.37 -1.40
C VAL A 28 -4.62 -31.92 -1.55
N HIS A 29 -5.85 -31.61 -1.14
CA HIS A 29 -6.33 -30.24 -1.13
C HIS A 29 -5.85 -29.53 0.16
N PRO A 30 -5.40 -28.27 0.13
CA PRO A 30 -4.86 -27.58 1.32
C PRO A 30 -5.82 -27.53 2.53
N TYR A 31 -7.13 -27.53 2.29
CA TYR A 31 -8.12 -27.58 3.38
C TYR A 31 -8.13 -28.89 4.16
N ASP A 32 -7.65 -29.98 3.57
CA ASP A 32 -7.60 -31.31 4.20
C ASP A 32 -6.36 -31.48 5.09
N GLU A 33 -5.40 -30.56 5.00
CA GLU A 33 -4.14 -30.57 5.79
C GLU A 33 -4.27 -29.82 7.13
N VAL A 34 -5.42 -29.21 7.40
CA VAL A 34 -5.64 -28.39 8.60
C VAL A 34 -6.88 -28.82 9.38
N THR A 35 -6.86 -28.62 10.70
CA THR A 35 -8.02 -28.82 11.55
C THR A 35 -8.89 -27.57 11.59
N TRP A 36 -10.20 -27.75 11.37
CA TRP A 36 -11.20 -26.68 11.34
C TRP A 36 -12.03 -26.70 12.61
N GLU A 37 -12.36 -25.51 13.11
CA GLU A 37 -13.23 -25.34 14.27
C GLU A 37 -14.31 -24.28 14.03
N LEU A 38 -15.40 -24.40 14.79
CA LEU A 38 -16.45 -23.40 14.85
C LEU A 38 -16.21 -22.48 16.05
N ARG A 39 -16.27 -21.18 15.82
CA ARG A 39 -16.16 -20.17 16.87
C ARG A 39 -17.21 -19.06 16.69
N ASP A 40 -17.52 -18.38 17.78
CA ASP A 40 -18.44 -17.23 17.77
C ASP A 40 -17.64 -15.93 17.69
N VAL A 41 -18.03 -15.04 16.78
CA VAL A 41 -17.45 -13.70 16.66
C VAL A 41 -18.43 -12.70 17.24
N VAL A 42 -18.06 -12.13 18.38
CA VAL A 42 -18.83 -11.09 19.07
C VAL A 42 -17.94 -9.85 19.21
N GLN A 43 -18.42 -8.73 18.70
CA GLN A 43 -17.82 -7.42 18.88
C GLN A 43 -18.81 -6.54 19.62
N GLN A 44 -18.33 -5.87 20.66
CA GLN A 44 -19.14 -4.98 21.46
C GLN A 44 -18.51 -3.57 21.49
N ASN A 45 -19.30 -2.55 21.81
CA ASN A 45 -18.87 -1.18 22.00
C ASN A 45 -18.15 -1.06 23.35
N TRP A 46 -16.90 -0.60 23.33
CA TRP A 46 -16.11 -0.51 24.54
C TRP A 46 -16.62 0.53 25.56
N LYS A 47 -17.31 1.60 25.12
CA LYS A 47 -17.89 2.64 25.99
C LYS A 47 -19.22 2.20 26.61
N THR A 48 -20.08 1.56 25.81
CA THR A 48 -21.46 1.27 26.22
C THR A 48 -21.71 -0.19 26.58
N GLY A 49 -20.80 -1.11 26.24
CA GLY A 49 -20.96 -2.56 26.38
C GLY A 49 -21.92 -3.19 25.37
N GLU A 50 -22.55 -2.39 24.50
CA GLU A 50 -23.53 -2.83 23.52
C GLU A 50 -22.91 -3.73 22.45
N THR A 51 -23.55 -4.84 22.08
CA THR A 51 -23.11 -5.65 20.94
C THR A 51 -23.23 -4.86 19.64
N ILE A 52 -22.09 -4.54 19.02
CA ILE A 52 -22.04 -3.83 17.73
C ILE A 52 -22.04 -4.79 16.54
N PHE A 53 -21.60 -6.03 16.74
CA PHE A 53 -21.64 -7.09 15.74
C PHE A 53 -21.63 -8.45 16.42
N GLU A 54 -22.41 -9.39 15.90
CA GLU A 54 -22.40 -10.78 16.34
C GLU A 54 -22.65 -11.71 15.16
N GLN A 55 -21.80 -12.73 15.02
CA GLN A 55 -22.02 -13.86 14.12
C GLN A 55 -21.50 -15.14 14.76
N ARG A 56 -22.41 -16.11 14.98
CA ARG A 56 -22.11 -17.37 15.67
C ARG A 56 -21.83 -18.53 14.72
N GLY A 57 -21.00 -19.46 15.17
CA GLY A 57 -20.62 -20.67 14.45
C GLY A 57 -20.01 -20.36 13.09
N VAL A 58 -18.96 -19.51 13.09
CA VAL A 58 -18.11 -19.30 11.92
C VAL A 58 -16.95 -20.28 11.94
N GLU A 59 -16.61 -20.83 10.78
CA GLU A 59 -15.61 -21.87 10.59
C GLU A 59 -14.25 -21.28 10.16
N PHE A 60 -13.21 -21.55 10.94
CA PHE A 60 -11.83 -21.15 10.68
C PHE A 60 -10.87 -22.30 11.05
N PRO A 61 -9.64 -22.33 10.50
CA PRO A 61 -8.60 -23.23 11.01
C PRO A 61 -8.26 -22.90 12.46
N GLU A 62 -7.92 -23.92 13.26
CA GLU A 62 -7.61 -23.77 14.69
C GLU A 62 -6.54 -22.70 14.96
N PHE A 63 -5.51 -22.65 14.12
CA PHE A 63 -4.37 -21.73 14.28
C PHE A 63 -4.67 -20.26 13.95
N TRP A 64 -5.83 -19.93 13.38
CA TRP A 64 -6.19 -18.52 13.14
C TRP A 64 -6.44 -17.81 14.46
N SER A 65 -5.88 -16.61 14.66
CA SER A 65 -6.13 -15.85 15.87
C SER A 65 -7.58 -15.37 15.96
N VAL A 66 -8.07 -15.13 17.18
CA VAL A 66 -9.38 -14.50 17.41
C VAL A 66 -9.47 -13.14 16.72
N ASN A 67 -8.35 -12.40 16.65
CA ASN A 67 -8.30 -11.09 16.02
C ASN A 67 -8.48 -11.20 14.50
N ALA A 68 -7.71 -12.06 13.85
CA ALA A 68 -7.81 -12.29 12.41
C ALA A 68 -9.21 -12.81 12.02
N SER A 69 -9.74 -13.80 12.74
CA SER A 69 -11.08 -14.33 12.47
C SER A 69 -12.18 -13.28 12.69
N THR A 70 -12.02 -12.39 13.68
CA THR A 70 -12.94 -11.26 13.91
C THR A 70 -12.90 -10.27 12.75
N ILE A 71 -11.72 -9.88 12.29
CA ILE A 71 -11.57 -8.94 11.15
C ILE A 71 -12.18 -9.55 9.89
N VAL A 72 -11.85 -10.81 9.56
CA VAL A 72 -12.39 -11.48 8.38
C VAL A 72 -13.91 -11.59 8.45
N THR A 73 -14.45 -12.04 9.57
CA THR A 73 -15.90 -12.19 9.74
C THR A 73 -16.61 -10.84 9.64
N THR A 74 -16.14 -9.81 10.34
CA THR A 74 -16.82 -8.51 10.38
C THR A 74 -16.70 -7.72 9.08
N LYS A 75 -15.60 -7.88 8.34
CA LYS A 75 -15.30 -7.05 7.16
C LYS A 75 -15.47 -7.79 5.83
N TYR A 76 -15.01 -9.03 5.73
CA TYR A 76 -14.84 -9.72 4.43
C TYR A 76 -15.91 -10.77 4.13
N PHE A 77 -16.52 -11.37 5.15
CA PHE A 77 -17.66 -12.26 4.91
C PHE A 77 -18.81 -11.51 4.23
N ARG A 78 -19.26 -12.06 3.10
CA ARG A 78 -20.31 -11.48 2.27
C ARG A 78 -21.70 -11.92 2.74
N GLY A 79 -22.72 -11.13 2.44
CA GLY A 79 -24.12 -11.37 2.84
C GLY A 79 -24.49 -10.62 4.13
N ALA A 80 -25.78 -10.38 4.33
CA ALA A 80 -26.28 -9.73 5.55
C ALA A 80 -26.30 -10.73 6.71
N VAL A 81 -25.91 -10.30 7.91
CA VAL A 81 -25.93 -11.16 9.09
C VAL A 81 -27.35 -11.70 9.33
N GLY A 82 -27.46 -13.00 9.61
CA GLY A 82 -28.74 -13.69 9.80
C GLY A 82 -29.40 -14.19 8.52
N THR A 83 -28.84 -13.91 7.34
CA THR A 83 -29.34 -14.43 6.06
C THR A 83 -28.60 -15.70 5.63
N GLU A 84 -29.23 -16.54 4.81
CA GLU A 84 -28.60 -17.74 4.24
C GLU A 84 -27.42 -17.42 3.32
N GLN A 85 -27.42 -16.23 2.71
CA GLN A 85 -26.34 -15.77 1.83
C GLN A 85 -25.10 -15.31 2.60
N ARG A 86 -25.14 -15.28 3.94
CA ARG A 86 -24.01 -14.88 4.77
C ARG A 86 -22.94 -15.97 4.72
N GLU A 87 -21.73 -15.60 4.33
CA GLU A 87 -20.56 -16.47 4.45
C GLU A 87 -20.32 -16.79 5.93
N ARG A 88 -20.05 -18.07 6.21
CA ARG A 88 -19.82 -18.61 7.56
C ARG A 88 -18.52 -19.39 7.68
N SER A 89 -17.74 -19.52 6.61
CA SER A 89 -16.48 -20.26 6.62
C SER A 89 -15.40 -19.50 5.84
N LEU A 90 -14.16 -19.55 6.33
CA LEU A 90 -13.02 -19.04 5.58
C LEU A 90 -12.85 -19.77 4.24
N LYS A 91 -13.25 -21.05 4.12
CA LYS A 91 -13.25 -21.81 2.84
C LYS A 91 -14.07 -21.09 1.78
N GLN A 92 -15.28 -20.63 2.15
CA GLN A 92 -16.18 -19.93 1.23
C GLN A 92 -15.55 -18.63 0.71
N LEU A 93 -14.90 -17.88 1.59
CA LEU A 93 -14.22 -16.64 1.24
C LEU A 93 -13.02 -16.90 0.30
N ILE A 94 -12.17 -17.87 0.63
CA ILE A 94 -11.00 -18.22 -0.17
C ILE A 94 -11.42 -18.79 -1.53
N ASP A 95 -12.33 -19.77 -1.58
CA ASP A 95 -12.81 -20.40 -2.82
C ASP A 95 -13.42 -19.38 -3.76
N ARG A 96 -14.23 -18.45 -3.23
CA ARG A 96 -14.84 -17.38 -4.03
C ARG A 96 -13.78 -16.57 -4.79
N VAL A 97 -12.66 -16.28 -4.15
CA VAL A 97 -11.55 -15.55 -4.78
C VAL A 97 -10.72 -16.49 -5.67
N VAL A 98 -10.14 -17.55 -5.11
CA VAL A 98 -9.18 -18.43 -5.79
C VAL A 98 -9.80 -19.08 -7.02
N LEU A 99 -11.02 -19.62 -6.94
CA LEU A 99 -11.65 -20.27 -8.09
C LEU A 99 -11.95 -19.29 -9.23
N THR A 100 -12.26 -18.03 -8.90
CA THR A 100 -12.43 -16.97 -9.92
C THR A 100 -11.11 -16.69 -10.64
N TYR A 101 -10.01 -16.59 -9.90
CA TYR A 101 -8.68 -16.39 -10.47
C TYR A 101 -8.24 -17.60 -11.30
N THR A 102 -8.41 -18.83 -10.79
CA THR A 102 -8.05 -20.04 -11.53
C THR A 102 -8.86 -20.19 -12.81
N ALA A 103 -10.18 -19.93 -12.76
CA ALA A 103 -11.03 -19.96 -13.95
C ALA A 103 -10.58 -18.94 -15.00
N ALA A 104 -10.26 -17.71 -14.59
CA ALA A 104 -9.72 -16.70 -15.50
C ALA A 104 -8.33 -17.09 -16.04
N GLY A 105 -7.43 -17.62 -15.22
CA GLY A 105 -6.12 -18.09 -15.68
C GLY A 105 -6.23 -19.18 -16.76
N LYS A 106 -7.21 -20.09 -16.61
CA LYS A 106 -7.55 -21.11 -17.63
C LYS A 106 -8.13 -20.45 -18.90
N GLU A 107 -9.07 -19.53 -18.77
CA GLU A 107 -9.72 -18.85 -19.90
C GLU A 107 -8.74 -18.02 -20.73
N TYR A 108 -7.87 -17.26 -20.07
CA TYR A 108 -6.93 -16.33 -20.69
C TYR A 108 -5.56 -16.96 -21.04
N GLY A 109 -5.41 -18.28 -20.87
CA GLY A 109 -4.26 -19.04 -21.36
C GLY A 109 -2.97 -18.83 -20.55
N TYR A 110 -3.06 -18.60 -19.24
CA TYR A 110 -1.89 -18.45 -18.38
C TYR A 110 -1.19 -19.79 -18.12
N PHE A 111 -1.93 -20.90 -18.05
CA PHE A 111 -1.40 -22.19 -17.62
C PHE A 111 -0.97 -23.07 -18.80
N GLY A 112 0.18 -23.73 -18.67
CA GLY A 112 0.72 -24.63 -19.69
C GLY A 112 -0.09 -25.91 -19.86
N SER A 113 -0.70 -26.38 -18.77
CA SER A 113 -1.48 -27.60 -18.67
C SER A 113 -2.61 -27.48 -17.64
N PRO A 114 -3.56 -28.41 -17.60
CA PRO A 114 -4.55 -28.50 -16.52
C PRO A 114 -3.91 -28.71 -15.14
N GLU A 115 -2.78 -29.44 -15.08
CA GLU A 115 -2.03 -29.68 -13.84
C GLU A 115 -1.43 -28.38 -13.30
N ASP A 116 -0.87 -27.51 -14.16
CA ASP A 116 -0.37 -26.19 -13.75
C ASP A 116 -1.49 -25.33 -13.13
N ALA A 117 -2.71 -25.44 -13.65
CA ALA A 117 -3.85 -24.71 -13.13
C ALA A 117 -4.33 -25.25 -11.78
N GLU A 118 -4.26 -26.57 -11.56
CA GLU A 118 -4.52 -27.20 -10.27
C GLU A 118 -3.45 -26.83 -9.23
N ILE A 119 -2.18 -26.87 -9.61
CA ILE A 119 -1.07 -26.42 -8.76
C ILE A 119 -1.27 -24.97 -8.35
N PHE A 120 -1.58 -24.08 -9.30
CA PHE A 120 -1.85 -22.68 -9.01
C PHE A 120 -3.01 -22.51 -8.02
N GLU A 121 -4.11 -23.24 -8.22
CA GLU A 121 -5.27 -23.22 -7.33
C GLU A 121 -4.88 -23.63 -5.91
N HIS A 122 -4.19 -24.76 -5.76
CA HIS A 122 -3.80 -25.30 -4.46
C HIS A 122 -2.78 -24.38 -3.76
N GLU A 123 -1.75 -23.91 -4.46
CA GLU A 123 -0.72 -23.03 -3.88
C GLU A 123 -1.30 -21.68 -3.45
N LEU A 124 -2.21 -21.10 -4.27
CA LEU A 124 -2.87 -19.85 -3.92
C LEU A 124 -3.79 -20.01 -2.71
N THR A 125 -4.55 -21.11 -2.65
CA THR A 125 -5.38 -21.47 -1.48
C THR A 125 -4.52 -21.64 -0.24
N TYR A 126 -3.43 -22.41 -0.32
CA TYR A 126 -2.51 -22.62 0.80
C TYR A 126 -1.95 -21.29 1.31
N ALA A 127 -1.42 -20.46 0.41
CA ALA A 127 -0.75 -19.23 0.79
C ALA A 127 -1.71 -18.22 1.45
N LEU A 128 -2.99 -18.18 1.04
CA LEU A 128 -4.03 -17.38 1.70
C LEU A 128 -4.49 -17.99 3.04
N LEU A 129 -4.67 -19.32 3.10
CA LEU A 129 -5.09 -20.05 4.29
C LEU A 129 -4.10 -19.91 5.45
N HIS A 130 -2.79 -19.96 5.13
CA HIS A 130 -1.70 -19.87 6.10
C HIS A 130 -1.21 -18.44 6.36
N GLN A 131 -1.94 -17.43 5.86
CA GLN A 131 -1.63 -16.01 6.03
C GLN A 131 -0.22 -15.64 5.54
N ILE A 132 0.25 -16.28 4.46
CA ILE A 132 1.56 -16.01 3.82
C ILE A 132 1.53 -14.68 3.08
N PHE A 133 0.40 -14.38 2.44
CA PHE A 133 0.13 -13.09 1.85
C PHE A 133 -1.37 -12.81 1.90
N SER A 134 -1.76 -11.58 1.57
CA SER A 134 -3.16 -11.22 1.34
C SER A 134 -3.27 -10.24 0.18
N PHE A 135 -4.34 -10.38 -0.61
CA PHE A 135 -4.76 -9.34 -1.54
C PHE A 135 -5.31 -8.13 -0.77
N ASN A 136 -5.38 -6.99 -1.43
CA ASN A 136 -6.07 -5.83 -0.90
C ASN A 136 -7.56 -6.10 -0.59
N SER A 137 -8.14 -5.25 0.26
CA SER A 137 -9.53 -5.39 0.71
C SER A 137 -10.57 -5.49 -0.43
N PRO A 138 -10.50 -4.72 -1.54
CA PRO A 138 -11.46 -4.83 -2.64
C PRO A 138 -11.57 -6.23 -3.26
N VAL A 139 -10.46 -6.96 -3.36
CA VAL A 139 -10.50 -8.36 -3.86
C VAL A 139 -11.42 -9.20 -2.96
N TRP A 140 -11.25 -9.12 -1.65
CA TRP A 140 -12.07 -9.84 -0.69
C TRP A 140 -13.55 -9.41 -0.70
N PHE A 141 -13.83 -8.12 -0.92
CA PHE A 141 -15.19 -7.60 -0.95
C PHE A 141 -15.97 -8.01 -2.21
N ASN A 142 -15.30 -8.03 -3.37
CA ASN A 142 -15.98 -7.98 -4.66
C ASN A 142 -15.81 -9.24 -5.51
N VAL A 143 -14.65 -9.91 -5.44
CA VAL A 143 -14.33 -10.99 -6.37
C VAL A 143 -15.28 -12.18 -6.18
N GLY A 144 -15.74 -12.77 -7.28
CA GLY A 144 -16.64 -13.93 -7.28
C GLY A 144 -18.05 -13.61 -6.76
N THR A 145 -18.44 -12.33 -6.69
CA THR A 145 -19.80 -11.90 -6.33
C THR A 145 -20.63 -11.49 -7.54
N LYS A 146 -21.90 -11.13 -7.33
CA LYS A 146 -22.77 -10.53 -8.37
C LYS A 146 -22.49 -9.03 -8.61
N SER A 147 -21.70 -8.40 -7.75
CA SER A 147 -21.30 -7.01 -7.91
C SER A 147 -20.16 -6.90 -8.92
N PRO A 148 -19.90 -5.70 -9.49
CA PRO A 148 -18.72 -5.50 -10.33
C PRO A 148 -17.44 -6.01 -9.63
N GLN A 149 -16.61 -6.71 -10.39
CA GLN A 149 -15.41 -7.42 -9.92
C GLN A 149 -14.25 -6.43 -9.70
N GLN A 150 -14.43 -5.44 -8.82
CA GLN A 150 -13.42 -4.42 -8.55
C GLN A 150 -12.28 -4.99 -7.69
N VAL A 151 -11.10 -5.14 -8.30
CA VAL A 151 -9.88 -5.64 -7.66
C VAL A 151 -8.92 -4.52 -7.23
N SER A 152 -9.07 -3.31 -7.76
CA SER A 152 -8.15 -2.20 -7.49
C SER A 152 -8.56 -1.41 -6.25
N ALA A 153 -7.60 -1.15 -5.35
CA ALA A 153 -7.79 -0.30 -4.16
C ALA A 153 -7.46 1.16 -4.41
N CYS A 154 -6.64 1.42 -5.42
CA CYS A 154 -6.01 2.70 -5.65
C CYS A 154 -6.29 3.17 -7.07
N PHE A 155 -6.76 4.40 -7.19
CA PHE A 155 -7.04 5.06 -8.47
C PHE A 155 -6.31 6.40 -8.54
N ILE A 156 -5.90 6.77 -9.75
CA ILE A 156 -5.42 8.12 -10.08
C ILE A 156 -6.36 8.67 -11.14
N LEU A 157 -6.86 9.89 -10.95
CA LEU A 157 -7.74 10.58 -11.88
C LEU A 157 -7.03 11.77 -12.52
N SER A 158 -7.46 12.15 -13.73
CA SER A 158 -7.13 13.44 -14.32
C SER A 158 -8.23 14.47 -14.06
N VAL A 159 -7.86 15.73 -13.89
CA VAL A 159 -8.78 16.86 -14.03
C VAL A 159 -8.16 17.89 -14.96
N ASP A 160 -8.96 18.45 -15.85
CA ASP A 160 -8.56 19.50 -16.78
C ASP A 160 -9.26 20.82 -16.43
N ASP A 161 -8.75 21.93 -16.96
CA ASP A 161 -9.25 23.28 -16.71
C ASP A 161 -10.56 23.59 -17.47
N SER A 162 -11.60 22.83 -17.18
CA SER A 162 -12.95 23.06 -17.67
C SER A 162 -13.99 22.64 -16.64
N MET A 163 -15.15 23.30 -16.65
CA MET A 163 -16.23 22.97 -15.70
C MET A 163 -16.73 21.53 -15.89
N ASP A 164 -16.83 21.05 -17.13
CA ASP A 164 -17.20 19.66 -17.42
C ASP A 164 -16.22 18.66 -16.80
N SER A 165 -14.92 18.90 -16.92
CA SER A 165 -13.89 18.02 -16.32
C SER A 165 -13.93 18.06 -14.80
N ILE A 166 -14.04 19.25 -14.20
CA ILE A 166 -14.12 19.44 -12.74
C ILE A 166 -15.36 18.78 -12.14
N LEU A 167 -16.53 18.92 -12.78
CA LEU A 167 -17.76 18.28 -12.30
C LEU A 167 -17.74 16.76 -12.54
N ASN A 168 -17.12 16.30 -13.63
CA ASN A 168 -16.94 14.87 -13.88
C ASN A 168 -16.01 14.23 -12.83
N TRP A 169 -14.97 14.94 -12.37
CA TRP A 169 -14.13 14.48 -11.25
C TRP A 169 -14.95 14.13 -10.01
N TYR A 170 -15.90 14.99 -9.59
CA TYR A 170 -16.75 14.71 -8.41
C TYR A 170 -17.59 13.45 -8.60
N LYS A 171 -18.10 13.24 -9.82
CA LYS A 171 -18.89 12.08 -10.18
C LYS A 171 -18.04 10.80 -10.13
N GLU A 172 -16.86 10.81 -10.74
CA GLU A 172 -15.97 9.64 -10.81
C GLU A 172 -15.49 9.19 -9.43
N GLU A 173 -15.08 10.14 -8.59
CA GLU A 173 -14.73 9.85 -7.19
C GLU A 173 -15.88 9.22 -6.42
N GLY A 174 -17.10 9.72 -6.61
CA GLY A 174 -18.27 9.14 -5.95
C GLY A 174 -18.49 7.67 -6.29
N PHE A 175 -18.26 7.26 -7.55
CA PHE A 175 -18.33 5.86 -7.95
C PHE A 175 -17.18 5.02 -7.39
N ILE A 176 -15.95 5.56 -7.37
CA ILE A 176 -14.78 4.89 -6.79
C ILE A 176 -14.97 4.63 -5.29
N PHE A 177 -15.42 5.65 -4.55
CA PHE A 177 -15.66 5.55 -3.11
C PHE A 177 -16.75 4.52 -2.80
N LYS A 178 -17.83 4.50 -3.58
CA LYS A 178 -18.88 3.47 -3.45
C LYS A 178 -18.32 2.04 -3.55
N GLY A 179 -17.32 1.82 -4.41
CA GLY A 179 -16.66 0.53 -4.61
C GLY A 179 -15.67 0.09 -3.51
N GLY A 180 -15.44 0.92 -2.49
CA GLY A 180 -14.53 0.58 -1.37
C GLY A 180 -13.08 1.06 -1.54
N SER A 181 -12.81 1.85 -2.58
CA SER A 181 -11.46 2.27 -2.98
C SER A 181 -11.26 3.77 -2.87
N GLY A 182 -10.01 4.21 -2.96
CA GLY A 182 -9.63 5.62 -2.87
C GLY A 182 -9.01 6.16 -4.16
N ALA A 183 -9.07 7.47 -4.35
CA ALA A 183 -8.61 8.16 -5.55
C ALA A 183 -7.68 9.32 -5.20
N GLY A 184 -6.71 9.60 -6.07
CA GLY A 184 -5.93 10.83 -6.01
C GLY A 184 -5.83 11.51 -7.37
N LEU A 185 -5.49 12.79 -7.34
CA LEU A 185 -5.34 13.61 -8.54
C LEU A 185 -4.48 14.84 -8.25
N ASN A 186 -4.01 15.47 -9.32
CA ASN A 186 -3.29 16.74 -9.27
C ASN A 186 -4.16 17.87 -9.83
N LEU A 187 -4.38 18.92 -9.04
CA LEU A 187 -5.20 20.07 -9.43
C LEU A 187 -4.43 21.11 -10.25
N SER A 188 -3.13 20.92 -10.47
CA SER A 188 -2.26 21.91 -11.10
C SER A 188 -2.57 22.21 -12.56
N ARG A 189 -3.45 21.45 -13.21
CA ARG A 189 -3.96 21.81 -14.54
C ARG A 189 -5.00 22.92 -14.47
N ILE A 190 -5.73 23.05 -13.37
CA ILE A 190 -6.75 24.08 -13.17
C ILE A 190 -6.05 25.43 -13.03
N ARG A 191 -6.54 26.46 -13.74
CA ARG A 191 -5.95 27.80 -13.67
C ARG A 191 -6.06 28.38 -12.26
N SER A 192 -5.08 29.19 -11.89
CA SER A 192 -5.02 29.81 -10.56
C SER A 192 -6.08 30.89 -10.36
N SER A 193 -6.38 31.19 -9.10
CA SER A 193 -7.25 32.30 -8.70
C SER A 193 -6.75 33.67 -9.15
N LYS A 194 -5.46 33.75 -9.49
CA LYS A 194 -4.75 34.95 -9.98
C LYS A 194 -4.84 35.11 -11.50
N GLU A 195 -5.36 34.13 -12.23
CA GLU A 195 -5.52 34.17 -13.69
C GLU A 195 -6.90 34.69 -14.12
N LEU A 196 -6.93 35.43 -15.23
CA LEU A 196 -8.15 36.03 -15.79
C LEU A 196 -9.01 35.01 -16.55
N LEU A 197 -10.33 35.19 -16.49
CA LEU A 197 -11.29 34.46 -17.32
C LEU A 197 -11.52 35.18 -18.65
N SER A 198 -11.81 34.42 -19.71
CA SER A 198 -12.14 34.96 -21.03
C SER A 198 -13.41 35.83 -21.05
N SER A 199 -14.32 35.60 -20.09
CA SER A 199 -15.54 36.39 -19.86
C SER A 199 -15.33 37.67 -19.04
N GLY A 200 -14.11 37.92 -18.55
CA GLY A 200 -13.81 38.93 -17.53
C GLY A 200 -13.93 38.36 -16.10
N GLY A 201 -13.20 38.96 -15.16
CA GLY A 201 -13.06 38.50 -13.78
C GLY A 201 -11.87 37.54 -13.56
N THR A 202 -11.65 37.14 -12.31
CA THR A 202 -10.64 36.16 -11.92
C THR A 202 -11.26 34.76 -11.76
N ALA A 203 -10.46 33.72 -11.99
CA ALA A 203 -10.90 32.35 -11.73
C ALA A 203 -11.07 32.08 -10.23
N SER A 204 -11.82 31.02 -9.88
CA SER A 204 -11.97 30.60 -8.48
C SER A 204 -10.73 29.89 -7.92
N GLY A 205 -9.86 29.36 -8.78
CA GLY A 205 -8.68 28.58 -8.40
C GLY A 205 -8.99 27.15 -7.92
N PRO A 206 -7.98 26.25 -7.91
CA PRO A 206 -8.12 24.87 -7.49
C PRO A 206 -8.56 24.68 -6.02
N VAL A 207 -8.12 25.54 -5.10
CA VAL A 207 -8.44 25.41 -3.66
C VAL A 207 -9.95 25.61 -3.40
N SER A 208 -10.62 26.42 -4.21
CA SER A 208 -12.08 26.60 -4.16
C SER A 208 -12.82 25.33 -4.60
N PHE A 209 -12.43 24.72 -5.72
CA PHE A 209 -13.03 23.47 -6.17
C PHE A 209 -12.72 22.31 -5.22
N MET A 210 -11.52 22.27 -4.65
CA MET A 210 -11.15 21.30 -3.61
C MET A 210 -12.13 21.30 -2.44
N ARG A 211 -12.63 22.47 -2.03
CA ARG A 211 -13.65 22.61 -0.96
C ARG A 211 -14.95 21.88 -1.31
N GLY A 212 -15.39 22.00 -2.56
CA GLY A 212 -16.59 21.31 -3.05
C GLY A 212 -16.40 19.78 -3.10
N ALA A 213 -15.24 19.33 -3.58
CA ALA A 213 -14.89 17.91 -3.62
C ALA A 213 -14.80 17.29 -2.22
N ASP A 214 -14.24 18.02 -1.25
CA ASP A 214 -14.14 17.60 0.15
C ASP A 214 -15.52 17.34 0.77
N ALA A 215 -16.47 18.27 0.60
CA ALA A 215 -17.84 18.11 1.09
C ALA A 215 -18.56 16.91 0.44
N SER A 216 -18.34 16.70 -0.87
CA SER A 216 -18.83 15.52 -1.59
C SER A 216 -18.30 14.22 -0.98
N ALA A 217 -16.98 14.15 -0.74
CA ALA A 217 -16.33 12.98 -0.16
C ALA A 217 -16.85 12.67 1.26
N GLY A 218 -17.06 13.70 2.09
CA GLY A 218 -17.61 13.56 3.45
C GLY A 218 -19.03 12.98 3.50
N THR A 219 -19.79 13.08 2.40
CA THR A 219 -21.18 12.57 2.32
C THR A 219 -21.26 11.08 1.94
N ILE A 220 -20.22 10.50 1.34
CA ILE A 220 -20.25 9.16 0.75
C ILE A 220 -19.63 8.13 1.70
N LYS A 221 -20.41 7.09 2.04
CA LYS A 221 -19.92 5.92 2.79
C LYS A 221 -19.34 4.88 1.82
N SER A 222 -18.10 4.46 2.06
CA SER A 222 -17.35 3.60 1.14
C SER A 222 -17.64 2.10 1.34
N GLY A 223 -17.83 1.37 0.23
CA GLY A 223 -17.95 -0.10 0.22
C GLY A 223 -19.18 -0.69 0.92
N GLY A 224 -20.24 0.11 1.14
CA GLY A 224 -21.42 -0.34 1.89
C GLY A 224 -21.17 -0.60 3.38
N ALA A 225 -20.02 -0.17 3.91
CA ALA A 225 -19.62 -0.27 5.31
C ALA A 225 -19.44 1.13 5.93
N THR A 226 -19.08 1.20 7.22
CA THR A 226 -18.80 2.44 7.97
C THR A 226 -17.48 3.15 7.57
N ARG A 227 -16.87 2.82 6.42
CA ARG A 227 -15.56 3.38 6.02
C ARG A 227 -15.75 4.74 5.31
N ARG A 228 -14.92 5.73 5.66
CA ARG A 228 -14.87 7.02 4.96
C ARG A 228 -14.20 6.90 3.60
N ALA A 229 -14.52 7.83 2.70
CA ALA A 229 -13.79 8.02 1.46
C ALA A 229 -12.30 8.29 1.75
N ALA A 230 -11.41 7.83 0.86
CA ALA A 230 -9.98 8.08 0.95
C ALA A 230 -9.56 8.84 -0.32
N LYS A 231 -9.01 10.04 -0.14
CA LYS A 231 -8.72 10.98 -1.23
C LYS A 231 -7.31 11.55 -1.08
N MET A 232 -6.60 11.75 -2.19
CA MET A 232 -5.37 12.55 -2.27
C MET A 232 -5.59 13.75 -3.18
N VAL A 233 -5.14 14.92 -2.76
CA VAL A 233 -5.09 16.11 -3.60
C VAL A 233 -3.65 16.60 -3.67
N VAL A 234 -3.15 16.73 -4.90
CA VAL A 234 -1.80 17.22 -5.18
C VAL A 234 -1.86 18.61 -5.81
N LEU A 235 -0.92 19.48 -5.42
CA LEU A 235 -0.63 20.72 -6.12
C LEU A 235 0.88 20.86 -6.34
N ASP A 236 1.28 21.26 -7.54
CA ASP A 236 2.67 21.47 -7.91
C ASP A 236 3.18 22.75 -7.26
N VAL A 237 4.43 22.75 -6.80
CA VAL A 237 5.00 23.83 -6.00
C VAL A 237 5.09 25.17 -6.73
N ASP A 238 5.06 25.17 -8.06
CA ASP A 238 5.07 26.37 -8.90
C ASP A 238 3.67 26.91 -9.21
N HIS A 239 2.61 26.35 -8.61
CA HIS A 239 1.25 26.85 -8.80
C HIS A 239 1.06 28.21 -8.09
N PRO A 240 0.45 29.23 -8.72
CA PRO A 240 0.28 30.54 -8.08
C PRO A 240 -0.57 30.55 -6.79
N ASP A 241 -1.42 29.54 -6.60
CA ASP A 241 -2.20 29.32 -5.35
C ASP A 241 -1.52 28.38 -4.33
N ILE A 242 -0.22 28.10 -4.48
CA ILE A 242 0.48 27.13 -3.62
C ILE A 242 0.44 27.48 -2.14
N GLU A 243 0.58 28.75 -1.78
CA GLU A 243 0.56 29.18 -0.38
C GLU A 243 -0.82 28.95 0.27
N GLU A 244 -1.90 29.25 -0.46
CA GLU A 244 -3.26 28.98 0.02
C GLU A 244 -3.49 27.48 0.24
N PHE A 245 -3.03 26.66 -0.71
CA PHE A 245 -3.15 25.21 -0.62
C PHE A 245 -2.40 24.62 0.59
N VAL A 246 -1.19 25.13 0.87
CA VAL A 246 -0.37 24.71 2.02
C VAL A 246 -1.06 25.04 3.34
N GLU A 247 -1.61 26.24 3.46
CA GLU A 247 -2.13 26.75 4.74
C GLU A 247 -3.58 26.31 5.03
N THR A 248 -4.32 25.80 4.04
CA THR A 248 -5.77 25.60 4.15
C THR A 248 -6.19 24.65 5.30
N LYS A 249 -5.49 23.52 5.46
CA LYS A 249 -5.78 22.54 6.51
C LYS A 249 -5.34 23.01 7.89
N ALA A 250 -4.15 23.61 7.97
CA ALA A 250 -3.64 24.17 9.22
C ALA A 250 -4.59 25.22 9.81
N ARG A 251 -5.12 26.10 8.95
CA ARG A 251 -6.15 27.09 9.34
C ARG A 251 -7.46 26.45 9.82
N GLU A 252 -7.91 25.35 9.19
CA GLU A 252 -9.10 24.64 9.66
C GLU A 252 -8.84 23.85 10.96
N GLU A 253 -7.61 23.42 11.23
CA GLU A 253 -7.24 22.78 12.51
C GLU A 253 -7.34 23.77 13.69
N ASP A 254 -6.98 25.04 13.48
CA ASP A 254 -7.20 26.09 14.49
C ASP A 254 -8.68 26.28 14.80
N LYS A 255 -9.54 26.17 13.79
CA LYS A 255 -10.99 26.23 13.94
C LYS A 255 -11.53 25.00 14.65
N ILE A 256 -11.00 23.79 14.38
CA ILE A 256 -11.32 22.57 15.11
C ILE A 256 -11.01 22.74 16.60
N ARG A 257 -9.82 23.26 16.94
CA ARG A 257 -9.42 23.54 18.33
C ARG A 257 -10.35 24.55 18.99
N ALA A 258 -10.65 25.66 18.32
CA ALA A 258 -11.56 26.68 18.83
C ALA A 258 -12.99 26.14 19.08
N LEU A 259 -13.52 25.31 18.17
CA LEU A 259 -14.83 24.68 18.31
C LEU A 259 -14.83 23.64 19.44
N ARG A 260 -13.79 22.79 19.54
CA ARG A 260 -13.64 21.85 20.65
C ARG A 260 -13.63 22.58 21.99
N ASP A 261 -12.86 23.66 22.10
CA ASP A 261 -12.74 24.42 23.34
C ASP A 261 -14.04 25.18 23.68
N ALA A 262 -14.89 25.44 22.70
CA ALA A 262 -16.26 25.94 22.88
C ALA A 262 -17.29 24.85 23.23
N GLY A 263 -16.89 23.57 23.30
CA GLY A 263 -17.72 22.45 23.73
C GLY A 263 -18.40 21.66 22.60
N PHE A 264 -18.02 21.87 21.33
CA PHE A 264 -18.49 21.07 20.20
C PHE A 264 -17.80 19.71 20.15
N ASP A 265 -18.51 18.68 19.67
CA ASP A 265 -18.01 17.32 19.51
C ASP A 265 -17.18 17.19 18.22
N MET A 266 -15.93 17.62 18.34
CA MET A 266 -14.94 17.62 17.27
C MET A 266 -14.08 16.34 17.25
N ASP A 267 -14.45 15.32 18.02
CA ASP A 267 -13.75 14.03 18.00
C ASP A 267 -13.91 13.34 16.62
N LEU A 268 -13.04 12.36 16.37
CA LEU A 268 -13.11 11.55 15.15
C LEU A 268 -14.43 10.77 15.08
N GLY A 269 -15.37 11.24 14.25
CA GLY A 269 -16.73 10.69 14.14
C GLY A 269 -17.75 11.36 15.06
N GLY A 270 -17.36 12.43 15.74
CA GLY A 270 -18.26 13.32 16.47
C GLY A 270 -19.26 14.01 15.54
N LYS A 271 -20.37 14.48 16.10
CA LYS A 271 -21.46 15.06 15.30
C LYS A 271 -21.12 16.43 14.69
N ASP A 272 -20.18 17.16 15.27
CA ASP A 272 -19.89 18.56 14.90
C ASP A 272 -18.67 18.68 13.96
N ILE A 273 -17.84 17.62 13.84
CA ILE A 273 -16.67 17.57 12.95
C ILE A 273 -17.01 17.77 11.46
N VAL A 274 -18.27 17.56 11.07
CA VAL A 274 -18.72 17.77 9.68
C VAL A 274 -18.85 19.24 9.29
N SER A 275 -18.69 20.17 10.24
CA SER A 275 -18.79 21.62 10.02
C SER A 275 -17.51 22.28 9.52
N VAL A 276 -16.38 21.56 9.56
CA VAL A 276 -15.07 22.04 9.10
C VAL A 276 -14.72 21.46 7.73
N GLN A 277 -13.82 22.15 7.02
CA GLN A 277 -13.50 21.86 5.62
C GLN A 277 -12.14 21.18 5.46
N TYR A 278 -11.94 20.55 4.29
CA TYR A 278 -10.68 19.97 3.84
C TYR A 278 -10.19 18.77 4.68
N GLN A 279 -11.08 18.12 5.42
CA GLN A 279 -10.74 17.02 6.33
C GLN A 279 -10.86 15.62 5.70
N ASN A 280 -11.39 15.51 4.47
CA ASN A 280 -11.67 14.23 3.81
C ASN A 280 -10.64 13.85 2.74
N ALA A 281 -9.53 14.59 2.64
CA ALA A 281 -8.42 14.30 1.74
C ALA A 281 -7.09 14.37 2.48
N ASN A 282 -6.10 13.62 2.02
CA ASN A 282 -4.69 13.93 2.24
C ASN A 282 -4.26 14.96 1.19
N ASN A 283 -3.46 15.93 1.60
CA ASN A 283 -2.90 16.94 0.70
C ASN A 283 -1.41 16.68 0.52
N SER A 284 -0.88 16.89 -0.68
CA SER A 284 0.55 16.82 -0.92
C SER A 284 1.02 17.90 -1.88
N VAL A 285 2.15 18.52 -1.55
CA VAL A 285 2.86 19.40 -2.47
C VAL A 285 3.84 18.58 -3.29
N ARG A 286 3.81 18.78 -4.59
CA ARG A 286 4.73 18.13 -5.52
C ARG A 286 5.87 19.08 -5.88
N VAL A 287 7.06 18.76 -5.38
CA VAL A 287 8.27 19.59 -5.48
C VAL A 287 9.19 19.09 -6.60
N SER A 288 9.79 20.02 -7.34
CA SER A 288 10.75 19.73 -8.41
C SER A 288 12.20 19.92 -7.95
N ASP A 289 13.16 19.34 -8.68
CA ASP A 289 14.59 19.60 -8.41
C ASP A 289 14.97 21.08 -8.61
N GLU A 290 14.23 21.83 -9.44
CA GLU A 290 14.40 23.29 -9.57
C GLU A 290 14.06 23.99 -8.26
N PHE A 291 12.91 23.67 -7.67
CA PHE A 291 12.50 24.24 -6.38
C PHE A 291 13.46 23.82 -5.25
N MET A 292 13.81 22.53 -5.17
CA MET A 292 14.69 22.04 -4.11
C MET A 292 16.08 22.69 -4.16
N ARG A 293 16.64 22.90 -5.37
CA ARG A 293 17.88 23.67 -5.53
C ARG A 293 17.73 25.12 -5.09
N ALA A 294 16.63 25.79 -5.45
CA ALA A 294 16.35 27.14 -4.99
C ALA A 294 16.25 27.24 -3.45
N VAL A 295 15.69 26.22 -2.78
CA VAL A 295 15.68 26.12 -1.31
C VAL A 295 17.09 26.00 -0.74
N GLU A 296 17.92 25.10 -1.28
CA GLU A 296 19.30 24.91 -0.83
C GLU A 296 20.15 26.17 -1.02
N GLU A 297 20.03 26.81 -2.17
CA GLU A 297 20.79 28.01 -2.54
C GLU A 297 20.24 29.29 -1.87
N GLY A 298 18.98 29.28 -1.43
CA GLY A 298 18.32 30.43 -0.81
C GLY A 298 17.95 31.52 -1.82
N THR A 299 17.44 31.10 -2.98
CA THR A 299 17.04 32.01 -4.07
C THR A 299 15.52 32.11 -4.19
N GLU A 300 15.06 33.07 -4.99
CA GLU A 300 13.66 33.17 -5.37
C GLU A 300 13.24 32.02 -6.30
N PHE A 301 11.93 31.76 -6.33
CA PHE A 301 11.29 30.75 -7.17
C PHE A 301 10.03 31.34 -7.85
N GLY A 302 9.85 31.07 -9.14
CA GLY A 302 8.76 31.63 -9.93
C GLY A 302 7.50 30.77 -9.91
N LEU A 303 6.37 31.37 -9.60
CA LEU A 303 5.03 30.76 -9.71
C LEU A 303 4.45 31.03 -11.09
N ARG A 304 4.04 29.97 -11.79
CA ARG A 304 3.75 29.97 -13.23
C ARG A 304 2.26 29.86 -13.51
N ALA A 305 1.73 30.80 -14.29
CA ALA A 305 0.35 30.74 -14.79
C ALA A 305 0.12 29.46 -15.60
N ARG A 306 -1.01 28.78 -15.41
CA ARG A 306 -1.29 27.50 -16.08
C ARG A 306 -1.68 27.67 -17.54
N MET A 307 -2.26 28.82 -17.89
CA MET A 307 -2.67 29.10 -19.26
C MET A 307 -1.53 29.56 -20.18
N THR A 308 -0.53 30.27 -19.63
CA THR A 308 0.55 30.88 -20.43
C THR A 308 1.95 30.32 -20.13
N GLY A 309 2.15 29.71 -18.96
CA GLY A 309 3.47 29.26 -18.49
C GLY A 309 4.39 30.38 -18.00
N GLU A 310 3.95 31.63 -18.09
CA GLU A 310 4.71 32.80 -17.63
C GLU A 310 4.76 32.85 -16.10
N VAL A 311 5.90 33.33 -15.56
CA VAL A 311 6.02 33.62 -14.14
C VAL A 311 5.21 34.88 -13.84
N ILE A 312 4.16 34.75 -13.05
CA ILE A 312 3.29 35.88 -12.67
C ILE A 312 3.58 36.39 -11.26
N GLU A 313 4.30 35.61 -10.46
CA GLU A 313 4.70 35.93 -9.09
C GLU A 313 5.99 35.20 -8.73
N THR A 314 6.79 35.76 -7.84
CA THR A 314 7.98 35.12 -7.28
C THR A 314 7.87 35.03 -5.76
N VAL A 315 8.43 33.97 -5.19
CA VAL A 315 8.47 33.73 -3.74
C VAL A 315 9.89 33.36 -3.32
N ASP A 316 10.25 33.63 -2.06
CA ASP A 316 11.47 33.08 -1.47
C ASP A 316 11.30 31.56 -1.25
N ALA A 317 12.14 30.74 -1.88
CA ALA A 317 11.96 29.29 -1.89
C ALA A 317 12.06 28.68 -0.47
N ARG A 318 12.99 29.19 0.35
CA ARG A 318 13.16 28.73 1.75
C ARG A 318 11.95 29.06 2.60
N SER A 319 11.38 30.24 2.41
CA SER A 319 10.17 30.68 3.11
C SER A 319 8.98 29.79 2.74
N LEU A 320 8.78 29.47 1.46
CA LEU A 320 7.73 28.54 1.03
C LEU A 320 7.95 27.13 1.61
N MET A 321 9.18 26.60 1.54
CA MET A 321 9.49 25.29 2.14
C MET A 321 9.27 25.29 3.66
N ARG A 322 9.57 26.40 4.34
CA ARG A 322 9.30 26.56 5.76
C ARG A 322 7.80 26.57 6.06
N LYS A 323 6.97 27.21 5.23
CA LYS A 323 5.50 27.17 5.35
C LYS A 323 4.96 25.74 5.20
N ILE A 324 5.46 24.99 4.20
CA ILE A 324 5.12 23.58 4.01
C ILE A 324 5.42 22.76 5.27
N ALA A 325 6.64 22.89 5.81
CA ALA A 325 7.05 22.18 7.01
C ALA A 325 6.26 22.62 8.26
N GLN A 326 5.93 23.90 8.38
CA GLN A 326 5.15 24.44 9.50
C GLN A 326 3.72 23.90 9.48
N ALA A 327 3.03 23.94 8.34
CA ALA A 327 1.69 23.38 8.20
C ALA A 327 1.68 21.86 8.52
N ALA A 328 2.66 21.12 7.99
CA ALA A 328 2.80 19.70 8.28
C ALA A 328 3.04 19.41 9.77
N TRP A 329 3.75 20.28 10.50
CA TRP A 329 3.88 20.16 11.94
C TRP A 329 2.57 20.48 12.69
N GLU A 330 1.79 21.44 12.19
CA GLU A 330 0.53 21.86 12.83
C GLU A 330 -0.61 20.86 12.65
N CYS A 331 -0.69 20.19 11.50
CA CYS A 331 -1.83 19.34 11.13
C CYS A 331 -1.49 18.06 10.33
N ALA A 332 -0.21 17.68 10.22
CA ALA A 332 0.28 16.53 9.44
C ALA A 332 0.15 16.64 7.90
N ASP A 333 -0.27 17.79 7.39
CA ASP A 333 -0.41 18.07 5.95
C ASP A 333 0.13 19.47 5.59
N PRO A 334 0.56 19.70 4.34
CA PRO A 334 0.62 18.73 3.26
C PRO A 334 1.86 17.82 3.35
N GLY A 335 1.75 16.60 2.82
CA GLY A 335 2.90 15.76 2.49
C GLY A 335 3.72 16.31 1.33
N VAL A 336 4.85 15.67 1.02
CA VAL A 336 5.75 16.07 -0.09
C VAL A 336 5.95 14.91 -1.07
N GLN A 337 5.88 15.21 -2.37
CA GLN A 337 6.19 14.27 -3.46
C GLN A 337 7.28 14.85 -4.37
N TYR A 338 8.33 14.08 -4.66
CA TYR A 338 9.49 14.54 -5.44
C TYR A 338 9.30 14.28 -6.95
N ASP A 339 8.71 15.25 -7.66
CA ASP A 339 8.26 15.12 -9.06
C ASP A 339 9.36 14.64 -10.02
N SER A 340 10.53 15.25 -9.94
CA SER A 340 11.67 14.97 -10.81
C SER A 340 12.17 13.53 -10.61
N THR A 341 12.30 13.10 -9.35
CA THR A 341 12.68 11.72 -9.02
C THR A 341 11.62 10.72 -9.46
N ILE A 342 10.34 10.99 -9.20
CA ILE A 342 9.23 10.12 -9.60
C ILE A 342 9.24 9.89 -11.11
N ASN A 343 9.40 10.94 -11.91
CA ASN A 343 9.36 10.82 -13.37
C ASN A 343 10.66 10.25 -13.97
N ASP A 344 11.81 10.37 -13.29
CA ASP A 344 13.07 9.73 -13.70
C ASP A 344 13.01 8.20 -13.58
N TRP A 345 12.21 7.67 -12.64
CA TRP A 345 11.94 6.24 -12.48
C TRP A 345 10.67 5.74 -13.20
N HIS A 346 10.03 6.59 -14.00
CA HIS A 346 8.83 6.22 -14.74
C HIS A 346 9.15 5.26 -15.89
N THR A 347 8.43 4.14 -15.94
CA THR A 347 8.56 3.15 -17.02
C THR A 347 7.82 3.54 -18.29
N ASN A 348 6.91 4.53 -18.26
CA ASN A 348 6.08 4.93 -19.41
C ASN A 348 6.06 6.44 -19.72
N PRO A 349 7.21 7.14 -19.74
CA PRO A 349 7.27 8.58 -19.94
C PRO A 349 6.76 9.00 -21.32
N GLU A 350 6.91 8.15 -22.35
CA GLU A 350 6.45 8.47 -23.70
C GLU A 350 4.93 8.48 -23.79
N THR A 351 4.22 7.77 -22.91
CA THR A 351 2.76 7.79 -22.83
C THR A 351 2.23 9.04 -22.17
N GLY A 352 2.82 9.42 -21.04
CA GLY A 352 2.36 10.54 -20.23
C GLY A 352 3.14 10.65 -18.93
N ARG A 353 3.17 11.86 -18.37
CA ARG A 353 3.83 12.15 -17.10
C ARG A 353 3.04 11.54 -15.94
N ILE A 354 3.73 11.08 -14.90
CA ILE A 354 3.09 10.81 -13.60
C ILE A 354 2.84 12.17 -12.95
N THR A 355 1.58 12.52 -12.70
CA THR A 355 1.22 13.83 -12.11
C THR A 355 0.75 13.75 -10.67
N ALA A 356 0.27 12.60 -10.21
CA ALA A 356 -0.29 12.42 -8.89
C ALA A 356 0.07 11.04 -8.31
N SER A 357 -0.49 10.75 -7.14
CA SER A 357 -0.49 9.44 -6.50
C SER A 357 -1.92 9.06 -6.08
N ASN A 358 -2.09 7.85 -5.56
CA ASN A 358 -3.29 7.48 -4.80
C ASN A 358 -3.27 8.10 -3.37
N PRO A 359 -4.34 7.89 -2.55
CA PRO A 359 -4.47 8.43 -1.18
C PRO A 359 -3.29 8.24 -0.23
N CYS A 360 -2.56 7.13 -0.35
CA CYS A 360 -1.50 6.77 0.59
C CYS A 360 -0.08 6.94 0.02
N SER A 361 0.04 7.57 -1.17
CA SER A 361 1.28 7.93 -1.86
C SER A 361 2.19 6.76 -2.30
N GLU A 362 1.71 5.52 -2.29
CA GLU A 362 2.47 4.33 -2.70
C GLU A 362 2.31 3.99 -4.19
N TYR A 363 1.19 4.35 -4.82
CA TYR A 363 0.93 4.11 -6.24
C TYR A 363 1.23 5.36 -7.06
N MET A 364 2.17 5.25 -8.00
CA MET A 364 2.66 6.35 -8.85
C MET A 364 2.60 5.93 -10.31
N SER A 365 1.64 6.47 -11.07
CA SER A 365 1.38 6.01 -12.44
C SER A 365 0.65 7.09 -13.24
N LEU A 366 0.31 6.75 -14.49
CA LEU A 366 -0.47 7.57 -15.41
C LEU A 366 -1.81 7.96 -14.79
N ASP A 367 -2.32 9.13 -15.18
CA ASP A 367 -3.69 9.53 -14.81
C ASP A 367 -4.72 8.54 -15.38
N ASN A 368 -5.91 8.52 -14.78
CA ASN A 368 -7.00 7.61 -15.12
C ASN A 368 -6.54 6.16 -15.13
N SER A 369 -5.87 5.73 -14.06
CA SER A 369 -5.36 4.37 -13.91
C SER A 369 -5.71 3.80 -12.55
N SER A 370 -5.50 2.49 -12.39
CA SER A 370 -5.74 1.82 -11.12
C SER A 370 -4.69 0.77 -10.81
N CYS A 371 -4.53 0.44 -9.53
CA CYS A 371 -3.57 -0.55 -9.05
C CYS A 371 -4.25 -1.63 -8.21
N ASN A 372 -4.00 -2.89 -8.56
CA ASN A 372 -4.26 -4.03 -7.67
C ASN A 372 -3.04 -4.22 -6.75
N LEU A 373 -3.29 -4.46 -5.46
CA LEU A 373 -2.24 -4.59 -4.44
C LEU A 373 -2.30 -5.94 -3.73
N ALA A 374 -1.13 -6.44 -3.33
CA ALA A 374 -1.00 -7.58 -2.43
C ALA A 374 0.18 -7.35 -1.49
N SER A 375 0.19 -7.99 -0.33
CA SER A 375 1.30 -7.87 0.62
C SER A 375 1.64 -9.23 1.24
N LEU A 376 2.93 -9.56 1.24
CA LEU A 376 3.47 -10.77 1.88
C LEU A 376 3.73 -10.50 3.38
N ASN A 377 3.51 -11.51 4.21
CA ASN A 377 3.90 -11.48 5.62
C ASN A 377 5.36 -11.97 5.76
N LEU A 378 6.30 -11.05 6.00
CA LEU A 378 7.73 -11.41 6.04
C LEU A 378 8.10 -12.44 7.11
N LEU A 379 7.38 -12.48 8.24
CA LEU A 379 7.65 -13.46 9.30
C LEU A 379 7.34 -14.90 8.87
N LYS A 380 6.52 -15.12 7.83
CA LYS A 380 6.24 -16.47 7.30
C LYS A 380 7.42 -17.06 6.52
N PHE A 381 8.43 -16.25 6.22
CA PHE A 381 9.67 -16.67 5.57
C PHE A 381 10.85 -16.74 6.54
N LEU A 382 10.63 -16.45 7.83
CA LEU A 382 11.64 -16.64 8.86
C LEU A 382 11.55 -18.07 9.41
N ARG A 383 12.60 -18.85 9.21
CA ARG A 383 12.69 -20.24 9.69
C ARG A 383 12.96 -20.29 11.20
N ASP A 384 12.78 -21.46 11.80
CA ASP A 384 13.02 -21.67 13.25
C ASP A 384 14.48 -21.47 13.67
N ASP A 385 15.42 -21.58 12.72
CA ASP A 385 16.86 -21.31 12.92
C ASP A 385 17.24 -19.83 12.71
N ASP A 386 16.25 -18.94 12.63
CA ASP A 386 16.39 -17.50 12.37
C ASP A 386 17.05 -17.15 11.03
N THR A 387 16.99 -18.05 10.03
CA THR A 387 17.36 -17.74 8.65
C THR A 387 16.14 -17.34 7.81
N PHE A 388 16.34 -16.49 6.81
CA PHE A 388 15.29 -16.08 5.89
C PHE A 388 15.24 -17.01 4.66
N ASP A 389 14.07 -17.55 4.36
CA ASP A 389 13.84 -18.47 3.26
C ASP A 389 13.68 -17.74 1.91
N SER A 390 14.80 -17.30 1.33
CA SER A 390 14.82 -16.55 0.08
C SER A 390 14.25 -17.31 -1.11
N GLU A 391 14.46 -18.63 -1.19
CA GLU A 391 13.97 -19.43 -2.32
C GLU A 391 12.44 -19.52 -2.31
N THR A 392 11.86 -19.84 -1.16
CA THR A 392 10.40 -19.90 -1.02
C THR A 392 9.78 -18.52 -1.19
N PHE A 393 10.42 -17.47 -0.66
CA PHE A 393 9.99 -16.08 -0.88
C PHE A 393 9.92 -15.72 -2.36
N GLU A 394 10.95 -16.02 -3.15
CA GLU A 394 10.98 -15.80 -4.61
C GLU A 394 9.79 -16.51 -5.30
N LYS A 395 9.57 -17.80 -5.02
CA LYS A 395 8.48 -18.58 -5.61
C LYS A 395 7.09 -18.05 -5.25
N VAL A 396 6.89 -17.61 -4.01
CA VAL A 396 5.61 -17.01 -3.58
C VAL A 396 5.37 -15.67 -4.27
N VAL A 397 6.40 -14.83 -4.41
CA VAL A 397 6.29 -13.57 -5.16
C VAL A 397 5.84 -13.82 -6.60
N GLU A 398 6.42 -14.82 -7.25
CA GLU A 398 6.06 -15.24 -8.60
C GLU A 398 4.61 -15.74 -8.72
N LEU A 399 4.15 -16.56 -7.77
CA LEU A 399 2.76 -17.01 -7.68
C LEU A 399 1.80 -15.82 -7.54
N VAL A 400 2.10 -14.91 -6.62
CA VAL A 400 1.25 -13.74 -6.33
C VAL A 400 1.20 -12.79 -7.53
N ILE A 401 2.32 -12.53 -8.20
CA ILE A 401 2.34 -11.70 -9.42
C ILE A 401 1.51 -12.33 -10.53
N THR A 402 1.57 -13.65 -10.69
CA THR A 402 0.75 -14.37 -11.67
C THR A 402 -0.74 -14.18 -11.36
N ALA A 403 -1.15 -14.36 -10.10
CA ALA A 403 -2.53 -14.14 -9.68
C ALA A 403 -2.96 -12.68 -9.91
N MET A 404 -2.15 -11.72 -9.48
CA MET A 404 -2.42 -10.29 -9.64
C MET A 404 -2.56 -9.90 -11.11
N ASP A 405 -1.74 -10.41 -12.03
CA ASP A 405 -1.89 -10.14 -13.46
C ASP A 405 -3.19 -10.75 -14.02
N ILE A 406 -3.53 -11.99 -13.64
CA ILE A 406 -4.80 -12.63 -14.02
C ILE A 406 -6.01 -11.77 -13.63
N SER A 407 -5.95 -11.10 -12.46
CA SER A 407 -7.06 -10.28 -11.97
C SER A 407 -7.51 -9.20 -12.95
N ILE A 408 -6.57 -8.60 -13.68
CA ILE A 408 -6.85 -7.50 -14.63
C ILE A 408 -7.69 -8.00 -15.82
N CYS A 409 -7.66 -9.30 -16.12
CA CYS A 409 -8.41 -9.88 -17.23
C CYS A 409 -9.93 -9.90 -17.00
N PHE A 410 -10.37 -10.03 -15.75
CA PHE A 410 -11.80 -10.08 -15.41
C PHE A 410 -12.28 -8.87 -14.59
N ALA A 411 -11.37 -8.00 -14.16
CA ALA A 411 -11.71 -6.84 -13.36
C ALA A 411 -12.66 -5.87 -14.08
N ASP A 412 -13.61 -5.34 -13.31
CA ASP A 412 -14.46 -4.22 -13.69
C ASP A 412 -13.87 -2.92 -13.13
N PHE A 413 -13.91 -1.85 -13.94
CA PHE A 413 -13.41 -0.53 -13.53
C PHE A 413 -14.52 0.53 -13.59
N PRO A 414 -14.42 1.61 -12.77
CA PRO A 414 -15.51 2.58 -12.64
C PRO A 414 -15.78 3.42 -13.88
N THR A 415 -14.79 3.63 -14.74
CA THR A 415 -14.90 4.47 -15.95
C THR A 415 -14.18 3.84 -17.14
N GLU A 416 -14.55 4.25 -18.35
CA GLU A 416 -13.92 3.76 -19.59
C GLU A 416 -12.45 4.17 -19.68
N ALA A 417 -12.11 5.40 -19.29
CA ALA A 417 -10.72 5.88 -19.28
C ALA A 417 -9.85 5.04 -18.33
N ILE A 418 -10.34 4.75 -17.12
CA ILE A 418 -9.65 3.88 -16.17
C ILE A 418 -9.53 2.46 -16.71
N THR A 419 -10.58 1.95 -17.35
CA THR A 419 -10.59 0.62 -17.97
C THR A 419 -9.49 0.51 -19.02
N GLN A 420 -9.43 1.47 -19.94
CA GLN A 420 -8.48 1.47 -21.04
C GLN A 420 -7.04 1.53 -20.51
N THR A 421 -6.70 2.53 -19.69
CA THR A 421 -5.34 2.69 -19.16
C THR A 421 -4.93 1.49 -18.30
N THR A 422 -5.80 1.00 -17.41
CA THR A 422 -5.43 -0.13 -16.54
C THR A 422 -5.19 -1.41 -17.37
N ARG A 423 -5.98 -1.65 -18.42
CA ARG A 423 -5.76 -2.81 -19.30
C ARG A 423 -4.52 -2.67 -20.16
N ASP A 424 -4.23 -1.46 -20.63
CA ASP A 424 -3.10 -1.19 -21.51
C ASP A 424 -1.75 -1.26 -20.81
N TYR A 425 -1.70 -0.93 -19.51
CA TYR A 425 -0.45 -0.81 -18.73
C TYR A 425 -0.34 -1.81 -17.58
N ARG A 426 -1.46 -2.39 -17.14
CA ARG A 426 -1.50 -3.54 -16.23
C ARG A 426 -0.72 -3.32 -14.93
N GLN A 427 -0.98 -2.19 -14.26
CA GLN A 427 -0.26 -1.78 -13.06
C GLN A 427 -0.59 -2.64 -11.85
N LEU A 428 0.45 -3.15 -11.21
CA LEU A 428 0.40 -3.97 -10.01
C LEU A 428 1.22 -3.31 -8.88
N GLY A 429 0.95 -3.73 -7.65
CA GLY A 429 1.68 -3.29 -6.48
C GLY A 429 1.81 -4.40 -5.44
N ILE A 430 2.76 -5.31 -5.67
CA ILE A 430 3.17 -6.28 -4.65
C ILE A 430 4.09 -5.60 -3.63
N GLY A 431 3.84 -5.87 -2.35
CA GLY A 431 4.62 -5.37 -1.24
C GLY A 431 4.76 -6.40 -0.13
N TYR A 432 5.10 -5.94 1.06
CA TYR A 432 5.15 -6.76 2.26
C TYR A 432 4.64 -6.00 3.48
N ALA A 433 4.35 -6.75 4.53
CA ALA A 433 4.14 -6.29 5.90
C ALA A 433 5.17 -6.93 6.82
N ASN A 434 5.15 -6.57 8.11
CA ASN A 434 5.99 -7.18 9.14
C ASN A 434 7.49 -6.88 9.07
N LEU A 435 7.94 -5.82 8.39
CA LEU A 435 9.37 -5.49 8.35
C LEU A 435 9.92 -5.19 9.75
N GLY A 436 9.27 -4.31 10.53
CA GLY A 436 9.72 -3.99 11.88
C GLY A 436 9.81 -5.21 12.79
N ALA A 437 8.82 -6.10 12.69
CA ALA A 437 8.80 -7.35 13.43
C ALA A 437 9.92 -8.31 13.00
N LEU A 438 10.17 -8.45 11.70
CA LEU A 438 11.29 -9.28 11.19
C LEU A 438 12.65 -8.75 11.69
N LEU A 439 12.87 -7.43 11.62
CA LEU A 439 14.11 -6.82 12.10
C LEU A 439 14.31 -7.10 13.59
N MET A 440 13.28 -6.85 14.41
CA MET A 440 13.33 -7.15 15.85
C MET A 440 13.58 -8.64 16.11
N ALA A 441 12.83 -9.54 15.48
CA ALA A 441 12.95 -10.99 15.63
C ALA A 441 14.36 -11.51 15.34
N THR A 442 15.06 -10.87 14.41
CA THR A 442 16.40 -11.25 13.97
C THR A 442 17.51 -10.47 14.68
N GLY A 443 17.16 -9.64 15.68
CA GLY A 443 18.11 -8.89 16.50
C GLY A 443 18.67 -7.63 15.83
N HIS A 444 18.01 -7.09 14.81
CA HIS A 444 18.42 -5.85 14.13
C HIS A 444 17.60 -4.67 14.64
N GLY A 445 18.28 -3.58 15.02
CA GLY A 445 17.61 -2.30 15.23
C GLY A 445 16.99 -1.78 13.94
N TYR A 446 15.79 -1.23 14.01
CA TYR A 446 15.13 -0.66 12.83
C TYR A 446 15.95 0.52 12.26
N ASP A 447 16.44 1.41 13.13
CA ASP A 447 17.34 2.50 12.77
C ASP A 447 18.83 2.11 12.86
N SER A 448 19.19 0.97 12.27
CA SER A 448 20.59 0.51 12.19
C SER A 448 21.03 0.33 10.74
N GLU A 449 22.34 0.31 10.49
CA GLU A 449 22.86 -0.03 9.15
C GLU A 449 22.49 -1.47 8.76
N GLY A 450 22.52 -2.40 9.72
CA GLY A 450 22.14 -3.80 9.51
C GLY A 450 20.67 -3.97 9.12
N GLY A 451 19.76 -3.32 9.84
CA GLY A 451 18.33 -3.35 9.56
C GLY A 451 18.01 -2.78 8.18
N ARG A 452 18.68 -1.68 7.79
CA ARG A 452 18.53 -1.08 6.46
C ARG A 452 19.09 -1.96 5.33
N ALA A 453 20.25 -2.60 5.53
CA ALA A 453 20.84 -3.51 4.55
C ALA A 453 19.93 -4.74 4.31
N LEU A 454 19.38 -5.31 5.38
CA LEU A 454 18.43 -6.42 5.29
C LEU A 454 17.13 -6.02 4.60
N ALA A 455 16.54 -4.88 4.99
CA ALA A 455 15.35 -4.35 4.34
C ALA A 455 15.57 -4.14 2.83
N ALA A 456 16.68 -3.50 2.46
CA ALA A 456 17.07 -3.26 1.07
C ALA A 456 17.21 -4.57 0.28
N ALA A 457 17.86 -5.59 0.84
CA ALA A 457 18.04 -6.88 0.18
C ALA A 457 16.69 -7.58 -0.08
N ILE A 458 15.79 -7.58 0.91
CA ILE A 458 14.44 -8.16 0.79
C ILE A 458 13.63 -7.41 -0.28
N THR A 459 13.63 -6.08 -0.27
CA THR A 459 12.91 -5.28 -1.27
C THR A 459 13.48 -5.49 -2.68
N SER A 460 14.81 -5.59 -2.81
CA SER A 460 15.46 -5.89 -4.09
C SER A 460 15.02 -7.26 -4.64
N LEU A 461 15.03 -8.30 -3.80
CA LEU A 461 14.56 -9.63 -4.19
C LEU A 461 13.07 -9.63 -4.58
N LEU A 462 12.21 -8.99 -3.77
CA LEU A 462 10.77 -8.88 -4.05
C LEU A 462 10.53 -8.33 -5.45
N THR A 463 11.13 -7.19 -5.78
CA THR A 463 10.88 -6.53 -7.06
C THR A 463 11.57 -7.25 -8.22
N GLY A 464 12.78 -7.76 -8.03
CA GLY A 464 13.47 -8.55 -9.05
C GLY A 464 12.67 -9.80 -9.43
N ALA A 465 12.19 -10.56 -8.45
CA ALA A 465 11.34 -11.73 -8.66
C ALA A 465 10.01 -11.35 -9.34
N ALA A 466 9.41 -10.22 -8.96
CA ALA A 466 8.19 -9.75 -9.57
C ALA A 466 8.34 -9.38 -11.05
N TYR A 467 9.38 -8.63 -11.42
CA TYR A 467 9.63 -8.29 -12.82
C TYR A 467 10.14 -9.47 -13.64
N LYS A 468 10.88 -10.41 -13.03
CA LYS A 468 11.27 -11.68 -13.67
C LYS A 468 10.00 -12.41 -14.12
N ARG A 469 9.06 -12.61 -13.20
CA ARG A 469 7.77 -13.24 -13.54
C ARG A 469 6.98 -12.42 -14.57
N SER A 470 6.98 -11.10 -14.46
CA SER A 470 6.33 -10.24 -15.47
C SER A 470 6.92 -10.42 -16.87
N ALA A 471 8.24 -10.57 -17.00
CA ALA A 471 8.91 -10.83 -18.27
C ALA A 471 8.64 -12.25 -18.82
N GLU A 472 8.52 -13.23 -17.93
CA GLU A 472 8.10 -14.59 -18.30
C GLU A 472 6.66 -14.61 -18.82
N LEU A 473 5.73 -13.96 -18.09
CA LEU A 473 4.34 -13.81 -18.48
C LEU A 473 4.21 -13.11 -19.84
N ALA A 474 5.03 -12.10 -20.11
CA ALA A 474 5.05 -11.44 -21.42
C ALA A 474 5.37 -12.41 -22.57
N GLY A 475 6.22 -13.41 -22.33
CA GLY A 475 6.54 -14.45 -23.32
C GLY A 475 5.39 -15.44 -23.58
N VAL A 476 4.42 -15.51 -22.66
CA VAL A 476 3.25 -16.41 -22.71
C VAL A 476 2.02 -15.68 -23.23
N VAL A 477 1.58 -14.64 -22.53
CA VAL A 477 0.34 -13.88 -22.77
C VAL A 477 0.57 -12.51 -23.45
N GLY A 478 1.81 -12.23 -23.85
CA GLY A 478 2.21 -10.98 -24.50
C GLY A 478 2.56 -9.86 -23.50
N PRO A 479 3.44 -8.91 -23.86
CA PRO A 479 3.69 -7.73 -23.03
C PRO A 479 2.43 -6.86 -22.88
N TYR A 480 2.43 -5.90 -21.94
CA TYR A 480 1.34 -4.92 -21.85
C TYR A 480 1.26 -4.08 -23.13
N ALA A 481 0.06 -3.64 -23.50
CA ALA A 481 -0.19 -3.00 -24.80
C ALA A 481 0.66 -1.72 -25.01
N GLY A 482 0.86 -0.95 -23.94
CA GLY A 482 1.70 0.24 -23.95
C GLY A 482 3.21 -0.01 -23.99
N TYR A 483 3.68 -1.27 -23.94
CA TYR A 483 5.10 -1.58 -23.78
C TYR A 483 5.94 -1.14 -24.98
N ALA A 484 5.49 -1.44 -26.20
CA ALA A 484 6.28 -1.15 -27.40
C ALA A 484 6.62 0.34 -27.54
N ARG A 485 5.70 1.23 -27.16
CA ARG A 485 5.91 2.69 -27.13
C ARG A 485 6.96 3.11 -26.09
N ASN A 486 7.07 2.37 -25.00
CA ASN A 486 7.88 2.73 -23.83
C ASN A 486 9.06 1.77 -23.58
N ALA A 487 9.38 0.90 -24.54
CA ALA A 487 10.27 -0.23 -24.32
C ALA A 487 11.66 0.20 -23.81
N ASP A 488 12.22 1.26 -24.40
CA ASP A 488 13.53 1.78 -24.00
C ASP A 488 13.51 2.43 -22.61
N ALA A 489 12.45 3.17 -22.28
CA ALA A 489 12.27 3.74 -20.95
C ALA A 489 12.09 2.66 -19.88
N HIS A 490 11.29 1.65 -20.16
CA HIS A 490 11.09 0.52 -19.25
C HIS A 490 12.40 -0.23 -19.02
N LYS A 491 13.13 -0.60 -20.08
CA LYS A 491 14.44 -1.26 -19.98
C LYS A 491 15.45 -0.41 -19.20
N ARG A 492 15.47 0.91 -19.41
CA ARG A 492 16.31 1.84 -18.64
C ARG A 492 16.01 1.75 -17.15
N VAL A 493 14.74 1.78 -16.75
CA VAL A 493 14.35 1.69 -15.33
C VAL A 493 14.74 0.33 -14.73
N MET A 494 14.56 -0.78 -15.46
CA MET A 494 15.03 -2.10 -14.97
C MET A 494 16.54 -2.12 -14.73
N ARG A 495 17.32 -1.48 -15.61
CA ARG A 495 18.77 -1.32 -15.41
C ARG A 495 19.11 -0.41 -14.22
N LYS A 496 18.30 0.61 -13.92
CA LYS A 496 18.50 1.44 -12.73
C LYS A 496 18.28 0.63 -11.44
N HIS A 497 17.25 -0.20 -11.39
CA HIS A 497 17.04 -1.10 -10.25
C HIS A 497 18.19 -2.11 -10.11
N GLN A 498 18.65 -2.73 -11.22
CA GLN A 498 19.81 -3.62 -11.20
C GLN A 498 21.07 -2.90 -10.70
N ALA A 499 21.35 -1.68 -11.17
CA ALA A 499 22.51 -0.91 -10.72
C ALA A 499 22.42 -0.53 -9.23
N ALA A 500 21.22 -0.24 -8.72
CA ALA A 500 20.99 -0.06 -7.29
C ALA A 500 21.26 -1.37 -6.51
N ASN A 501 20.91 -2.52 -7.08
CA ASN A 501 21.21 -3.82 -6.47
C ASN A 501 22.72 -4.10 -6.45
N ASP A 502 23.43 -3.79 -7.53
CA ASP A 502 24.88 -4.03 -7.65
C ASP A 502 25.71 -3.22 -6.66
N THR A 503 25.18 -2.07 -6.22
CA THR A 503 25.82 -1.17 -5.25
C THR A 503 25.34 -1.37 -3.81
N LEU A 504 24.39 -2.29 -3.58
CA LEU A 504 23.89 -2.60 -2.24
C LEU A 504 25.00 -3.19 -1.37
N ARG A 505 25.28 -2.55 -0.24
CA ARG A 505 26.25 -3.03 0.76
C ARG A 505 25.58 -3.99 1.74
N THR A 506 26.00 -5.25 1.71
CA THR A 506 25.59 -6.27 2.69
C THR A 506 26.51 -6.26 3.92
N LEU A 507 25.97 -6.57 5.10
CA LEU A 507 26.62 -6.50 6.40
C LEU A 507 26.60 -7.82 7.17
N HIS A 508 25.55 -8.62 7.04
CA HIS A 508 25.42 -9.90 7.74
C HIS A 508 25.18 -11.05 6.76
N THR A 509 25.23 -12.27 7.27
CA THR A 509 25.07 -13.48 6.45
C THR A 509 23.70 -13.55 5.79
N MET A 510 22.65 -13.11 6.50
CA MET A 510 21.27 -13.20 6.01
C MET A 510 21.00 -12.25 4.84
N ASP A 511 21.38 -10.98 4.96
CA ASP A 511 21.22 -10.02 3.85
C ASP A 511 22.15 -10.33 2.67
N LYS A 512 23.33 -10.93 2.91
CA LYS A 512 24.19 -11.45 1.84
C LYS A 512 23.53 -12.61 1.07
N ASP A 513 22.83 -13.50 1.77
CA ASP A 513 22.13 -14.62 1.13
C ASP A 513 20.97 -14.11 0.26
N ILE A 514 20.12 -13.24 0.82
CA ILE A 514 18.99 -12.62 0.12
C ILE A 514 19.48 -11.82 -1.09
N HIS A 515 20.56 -11.04 -0.95
CA HIS A 515 21.13 -10.24 -2.04
C HIS A 515 21.67 -11.10 -3.19
N ARG A 516 22.19 -12.31 -2.91
CA ARG A 516 22.58 -13.27 -3.96
C ARG A 516 21.38 -13.68 -4.81
N HIS A 517 20.24 -13.97 -4.18
CA HIS A 517 18.99 -14.28 -4.89
C HIS A 517 18.50 -13.05 -5.67
N ALA A 518 18.53 -11.86 -5.07
CA ALA A 518 18.12 -10.62 -5.73
C ALA A 518 18.94 -10.35 -7.00
N THR A 519 20.26 -10.51 -6.90
CA THR A 519 21.19 -10.32 -8.03
C THR A 519 20.86 -11.25 -9.20
N LYS A 520 20.64 -12.54 -8.90
CA LYS A 520 20.21 -13.51 -9.92
C LYS A 520 18.86 -13.12 -10.55
N ALA A 521 17.89 -12.71 -9.73
CA ALA A 521 16.59 -12.28 -10.22
C ALA A 521 16.72 -11.08 -11.17
N TRP A 522 17.54 -10.07 -10.85
CA TRP A 522 17.78 -8.92 -11.73
C TRP A 522 18.51 -9.27 -13.03
N ASP A 523 19.45 -10.21 -12.99
CA ASP A 523 20.06 -10.73 -14.22
C ASP A 523 19.02 -11.39 -15.12
N ASP A 524 18.12 -12.18 -14.54
CA ASP A 524 17.02 -12.82 -15.27
C ASP A 524 15.98 -11.79 -15.76
N VAL A 525 15.63 -10.76 -14.98
CA VAL A 525 14.76 -9.63 -15.40
C VAL A 525 15.26 -9.02 -16.69
N VAL A 526 16.55 -8.69 -16.75
CA VAL A 526 17.16 -8.09 -17.92
C VAL A 526 17.17 -9.06 -19.09
N LYS A 527 17.63 -10.29 -18.86
CA LYS A 527 17.83 -11.29 -19.92
C LYS A 527 16.52 -11.73 -20.54
N ILE A 528 15.50 -12.00 -19.72
CA ILE A 528 14.17 -12.43 -20.17
C ILE A 528 13.40 -11.21 -20.72
N GLY A 529 13.51 -10.06 -20.06
CA GLY A 529 12.85 -8.82 -20.47
C GLY A 529 13.31 -8.31 -21.84
N GLU A 530 14.60 -8.45 -22.18
CA GLU A 530 15.10 -8.11 -23.52
C GLU A 530 14.44 -8.96 -24.62
N LYS A 531 14.16 -10.23 -24.31
CA LYS A 531 13.58 -11.17 -25.26
C LYS A 531 12.06 -11.02 -25.39
N ASN A 532 11.37 -10.86 -24.26
CA ASN A 532 9.91 -10.99 -24.20
C ASN A 532 9.18 -9.65 -24.02
N GLY A 533 9.88 -8.61 -23.57
CA GLY A 533 9.26 -7.44 -22.96
C GLY A 533 8.72 -7.73 -21.56
N PHE A 534 7.81 -6.87 -21.07
CA PHE A 534 7.23 -6.97 -19.73
C PHE A 534 5.71 -6.97 -19.78
N ARG A 535 5.09 -7.72 -18.86
CA ARG A 535 3.64 -7.84 -18.76
C ARG A 535 3.00 -6.72 -17.95
N ASN A 536 3.75 -6.08 -17.07
CA ASN A 536 3.24 -5.09 -16.11
C ASN A 536 4.12 -3.85 -16.13
N ALA A 537 3.50 -2.67 -16.24
CA ALA A 537 4.23 -1.41 -16.28
C ALA A 537 4.81 -1.00 -14.91
N GLN A 538 4.11 -1.35 -13.84
CA GLN A 538 4.54 -1.23 -12.43
C GLN A 538 4.25 -2.59 -11.76
N ALA A 539 5.17 -3.07 -10.91
CA ALA A 539 5.04 -4.39 -10.28
C ALA A 539 4.96 -4.32 -8.74
N SER A 540 5.77 -3.47 -8.11
CA SER A 540 5.95 -3.43 -6.65
C SER A 540 5.82 -2.02 -6.05
N LEU A 541 5.35 -1.97 -4.81
CA LEU A 541 5.23 -0.80 -3.92
C LEU A 541 5.03 -1.25 -2.47
N LEU A 542 5.16 -0.35 -1.50
CA LEU A 542 4.87 -0.66 -0.09
C LEU A 542 3.64 0.10 0.40
N ALA A 543 2.55 -0.62 0.58
CA ALA A 543 1.27 -0.09 1.06
C ALA A 543 1.22 -0.01 2.60
N PRO A 544 0.26 0.74 3.18
CA PRO A 544 0.08 0.80 4.64
C PRO A 544 -0.30 -0.53 5.27
N THR A 545 -1.00 -1.42 4.55
CA THR A 545 -1.50 -2.73 5.04
C THR A 545 -2.42 -2.68 6.28
N GLY A 546 -2.99 -1.54 6.64
CA GLY A 546 -3.69 -1.34 7.93
C GLY A 546 -4.90 -2.23 8.24
N THR A 547 -5.51 -2.92 7.27
CA THR A 547 -6.57 -3.94 7.56
C THR A 547 -6.09 -5.35 7.29
N ILE A 548 -5.44 -5.56 6.14
CA ILE A 548 -4.94 -6.88 5.75
C ILE A 548 -3.81 -7.38 6.66
N GLY A 549 -3.04 -6.47 7.27
CA GLY A 549 -2.03 -6.81 8.28
C GLY A 549 -2.67 -7.50 9.49
N PHE A 550 -3.83 -7.03 9.97
CA PHE A 550 -4.56 -7.71 11.04
C PHE A 550 -5.18 -9.04 10.59
N MET A 551 -5.60 -9.14 9.33
CA MET A 551 -6.04 -10.42 8.75
C MET A 551 -4.89 -11.43 8.67
N MET A 552 -3.65 -10.97 8.45
CA MET A 552 -2.46 -11.82 8.38
C MET A 552 -1.75 -12.03 9.73
N ASP A 553 -2.33 -11.53 10.83
CA ASP A 553 -1.71 -11.49 12.16
C ASP A 553 -0.30 -10.87 12.15
N CYS A 554 -0.14 -9.76 11.43
CA CYS A 554 1.08 -8.98 11.43
C CYS A 554 1.22 -8.17 12.73
N ASP A 555 2.42 -8.18 13.32
CA ASP A 555 2.79 -7.35 14.45
C ASP A 555 3.06 -5.90 14.03
N THR A 556 3.63 -5.73 12.84
CA THR A 556 3.95 -4.42 12.24
C THR A 556 3.40 -4.32 10.82
N THR A 557 2.98 -3.12 10.44
CA THR A 557 2.27 -2.88 9.17
C THR A 557 3.23 -2.41 8.10
N GLY A 558 3.19 -3.01 6.91
CA GLY A 558 3.98 -2.54 5.78
C GLY A 558 5.49 -2.53 6.08
N ILE A 559 6.10 -1.38 5.79
CA ILE A 559 7.48 -1.02 6.14
C ILE A 559 7.62 -0.54 7.60
N GLU A 560 6.53 -0.19 8.28
CA GLU A 560 6.57 0.54 9.56
C GLU A 560 7.31 -0.25 10.65
N PRO A 561 8.04 0.43 11.55
CA PRO A 561 8.51 -0.18 12.78
C PRO A 561 7.32 -0.47 13.70
N ASP A 562 7.59 -1.17 14.80
CA ASP A 562 6.55 -1.31 15.81
C ASP A 562 6.18 0.05 16.42
N PHE A 563 4.90 0.28 16.63
CA PHE A 563 4.41 1.56 17.13
C PHE A 563 4.76 1.75 18.61
N SER A 564 4.63 0.67 19.39
CA SER A 564 4.94 0.57 20.82
C SER A 564 5.12 -0.89 21.21
N LEU A 565 6.07 -1.19 22.09
CA LEU A 565 6.35 -2.55 22.61
C LEU A 565 5.17 -3.13 23.40
N VAL A 566 4.36 -2.24 23.97
CA VAL A 566 3.13 -2.57 24.67
C VAL A 566 1.96 -1.93 23.94
N LYS A 567 1.01 -2.77 23.53
CA LYS A 567 -0.23 -2.35 22.88
C LYS A 567 -1.37 -2.52 23.86
N PHE A 568 -2.08 -1.43 24.13
CA PHE A 568 -3.30 -1.46 24.93
C PHE A 568 -4.48 -1.70 24.00
N LYS A 569 -5.00 -2.93 24.00
CA LYS A 569 -6.27 -3.23 23.36
C LYS A 569 -7.38 -2.94 24.37
N LYS A 570 -8.17 -1.90 24.13
CA LYS A 570 -9.37 -1.66 24.94
C LYS A 570 -10.33 -2.82 24.72
N LEU A 571 -10.55 -3.59 25.77
CA LEU A 571 -11.51 -4.69 25.80
C LEU A 571 -12.91 -4.11 25.85
N VAL A 572 -13.86 -4.93 25.42
CA VAL A 572 -15.25 -4.56 25.62
C VAL A 572 -15.68 -4.88 27.04
N GLY A 573 -16.26 -3.90 27.73
CA GLY A 573 -16.63 -3.97 29.14
C GLY A 573 -15.86 -2.98 30.03
N GLY A 574 -14.99 -2.13 29.46
CA GLY A 574 -14.34 -1.03 30.18
C GLY A 574 -12.96 -1.34 30.78
N GLY A 575 -12.29 -2.41 30.32
CA GLY A 575 -10.90 -2.72 30.67
C GLY A 575 -9.93 -2.48 29.50
N SER A 576 -8.64 -2.35 29.79
CA SER A 576 -7.57 -2.42 28.80
C SER A 576 -6.85 -3.74 28.94
N MET A 577 -6.83 -4.56 27.88
CA MET A 577 -5.91 -5.69 27.78
C MET A 577 -4.58 -5.17 27.29
N GLN A 578 -3.55 -5.50 28.04
CA GLN A 578 -2.20 -5.24 27.63
C GLN A 578 -1.69 -6.42 26.81
N ILE A 579 -1.21 -6.13 25.60
CA ILE A 579 -0.57 -7.12 24.73
C ILE A 579 0.88 -6.68 24.58
N VAL A 580 1.78 -7.45 25.17
CA VAL A 580 3.21 -7.32 24.95
C VAL A 580 3.54 -7.90 23.57
N ASN A 581 4.39 -7.22 22.81
CA ASN A 581 4.80 -7.70 21.49
C ASN A 581 5.42 -9.11 21.59
N LEU A 582 4.82 -10.07 20.88
CA LEU A 582 5.18 -11.49 20.92
C LEU A 582 6.55 -11.78 20.27
N THR A 583 7.10 -10.82 19.53
CA THR A 583 8.43 -10.90 18.93
C THR A 583 9.56 -10.69 19.96
N ILE A 584 9.29 -10.02 21.09
CA ILE A 584 10.32 -9.68 22.08
C ILE A 584 11.05 -10.92 22.64
N PRO A 585 10.38 -11.99 23.11
CA PRO A 585 11.06 -13.18 23.61
C PRO A 585 11.96 -13.84 22.56
N ARG A 586 11.53 -13.85 21.29
CA ARG A 586 12.32 -14.39 20.18
C ARG A 586 13.58 -13.57 19.96
N ALA A 587 13.45 -12.25 19.92
CA ALA A 587 14.59 -11.33 19.77
C ALA A 587 15.62 -11.52 20.89
N LEU A 588 15.15 -11.66 22.14
CA LEU A 588 16.05 -11.85 23.28
C LEU A 588 16.77 -13.22 23.24
N ARG A 589 16.08 -14.30 22.84
CA ARG A 589 16.74 -15.60 22.57
C ARG A 589 17.81 -15.47 21.49
N LYS A 590 17.51 -14.77 20.39
CA LYS A 590 18.46 -14.53 19.30
C LYS A 590 19.72 -13.79 19.78
N LEU A 591 19.53 -12.84 20.69
CA LEU A 591 20.62 -12.07 21.31
C LEU A 591 21.39 -12.83 22.40
N GLY A 592 21.00 -14.09 22.69
CA GLY A 592 21.72 -14.99 23.60
C GLY A 592 21.39 -14.82 25.08
N TYR A 593 20.23 -14.25 25.42
CA TYR A 593 19.78 -14.14 26.81
C TYR A 593 19.22 -15.48 27.33
N ALA A 594 19.44 -15.77 28.61
CA ALA A 594 18.86 -16.93 29.29
C ALA A 594 17.36 -16.72 29.57
N GLU A 595 16.56 -17.78 29.57
CA GLU A 595 15.09 -17.70 29.69
C GLU A 595 14.63 -16.93 30.93
N GLU A 596 15.31 -17.06 32.08
CA GLU A 596 14.96 -16.32 33.30
C GLU A 596 15.17 -14.80 33.14
N THR A 597 16.19 -14.40 32.35
CA THR A 597 16.42 -13.00 32.01
C THR A 597 15.38 -12.50 31.01
N ILE A 598 14.98 -13.36 30.06
CA ILE A 598 13.93 -13.04 29.08
C ILE A 598 12.61 -12.77 29.79
N GLU A 599 12.18 -13.65 30.70
CA GLU A 599 10.96 -13.48 31.49
C GLU A 599 10.99 -12.16 32.28
N ALA A 600 12.11 -11.86 32.96
CA ALA A 600 12.27 -10.62 33.71
C ALA A 600 12.21 -9.35 32.83
N ILE A 601 12.80 -9.39 31.63
CA ILE A 601 12.74 -8.28 30.66
C ILE A 601 11.32 -8.11 30.12
N VAL A 602 10.64 -9.22 29.79
CA VAL A 602 9.26 -9.19 29.27
C VAL A 602 8.29 -8.64 30.31
N GLU A 603 8.42 -9.05 31.57
CA GLU A 603 7.64 -8.52 32.68
C GLU A 603 7.94 -7.02 32.91
N TYR A 604 9.21 -6.62 32.82
CA TYR A 604 9.59 -5.20 32.92
C TYR A 604 8.98 -4.37 31.79
N ILE A 605 9.04 -4.83 30.54
CA ILE A 605 8.44 -4.15 29.40
C ILE A 605 6.92 -4.09 29.56
N ALA A 606 6.30 -5.14 30.10
CA ALA A 606 4.89 -5.09 30.43
C ALA A 606 4.60 -3.96 31.44
N ASP A 607 5.33 -3.85 32.54
CA ASP A 607 5.05 -2.80 33.52
C ASP A 607 5.38 -1.38 33.01
N LYS A 608 6.52 -1.21 32.33
CA LYS A 608 7.07 0.12 31.98
C LYS A 608 6.76 0.60 30.57
N GLY A 609 6.43 -0.30 29.66
CA GLY A 609 6.22 -0.01 28.25
C GLY A 609 7.51 0.29 27.46
N HIS A 610 8.69 0.14 28.06
CA HIS A 610 9.99 0.41 27.44
C HIS A 610 11.09 -0.52 27.98
N VAL A 611 12.24 -0.52 27.32
CA VAL A 611 13.41 -1.35 27.68
C VAL A 611 14.47 -0.67 28.54
N ILE A 612 14.38 0.66 28.75
CA ILE A 612 15.36 1.40 29.55
C ILE A 612 15.43 0.79 30.96
N ASP A 613 16.61 0.40 31.41
CA ASP A 613 16.90 -0.21 32.71
C ASP A 613 16.23 -1.57 32.94
N ALA A 614 15.79 -2.25 31.87
CA ALA A 614 15.26 -3.60 31.96
C ALA A 614 16.31 -4.57 32.55
N PRO A 615 15.93 -5.45 33.50
CA PRO A 615 16.86 -6.25 34.28
C PRO A 615 17.67 -7.18 33.38
N GLY A 616 19.01 -7.05 33.42
CA GLY A 616 19.93 -7.88 32.65
C GLY A 616 20.02 -7.56 31.16
N LEU A 617 19.20 -6.66 30.63
CA LEU A 617 19.30 -6.22 29.23
C LEU A 617 20.51 -5.30 29.05
N LYS A 618 21.39 -5.68 28.13
CA LYS A 618 22.56 -4.86 27.78
C LYS A 618 22.12 -3.59 27.03
N PRO A 619 22.66 -2.41 27.38
CA PRO A 619 22.34 -1.16 26.68
C PRO A 619 22.61 -1.19 25.18
N GLU A 620 23.61 -1.95 24.73
CA GLU A 620 23.93 -2.13 23.30
C GLU A 620 22.81 -2.83 22.51
N HIS A 621 21.88 -3.52 23.17
CA HIS A 621 20.74 -4.19 22.51
C HIS A 621 19.46 -3.35 22.54
N TYR A 622 19.47 -2.15 23.14
CA TYR A 622 18.27 -1.32 23.24
C TYR A 622 17.69 -0.96 21.87
N GLU A 623 18.54 -0.69 20.87
CA GLU A 623 18.12 -0.28 19.53
C GLU A 623 17.23 -1.31 18.80
N VAL A 624 17.30 -2.59 19.18
CA VAL A 624 16.45 -3.67 18.65
C VAL A 624 14.98 -3.46 19.03
N PHE A 625 14.74 -2.76 20.13
CA PHE A 625 13.41 -2.53 20.72
C PHE A 625 12.96 -1.07 20.62
N ASP A 626 13.66 -0.23 19.83
CA ASP A 626 13.24 1.13 19.56
C ASP A 626 11.96 1.13 18.70
N THR A 627 11.01 1.99 19.04
CA THR A 627 9.66 2.03 18.44
C THR A 627 9.37 3.35 17.73
N ALA A 628 8.28 3.46 16.99
CA ALA A 628 7.90 4.71 16.34
C ALA A 628 7.67 5.87 17.33
N MET A 629 7.18 5.55 18.52
CA MET A 629 6.84 6.50 19.58
C MET A 629 7.34 5.97 20.94
N GLY A 630 7.41 6.84 21.95
CA GLY A 630 7.72 6.47 23.33
C GLY A 630 9.11 6.90 23.78
N ALA A 631 9.53 6.39 24.96
CA ALA A 631 10.78 6.81 25.61
C ALA A 631 12.03 6.54 24.77
N ARG A 632 11.98 5.54 23.89
CA ARG A 632 13.00 5.24 22.89
C ARG A 632 12.42 5.27 21.48
N ALA A 633 11.94 6.44 21.08
CA ALA A 633 11.46 6.67 19.73
C ALA A 633 12.61 6.64 18.72
N ILE A 634 12.39 5.96 17.59
CA ILE A 634 13.27 5.98 16.43
C ILE A 634 13.47 7.43 15.97
N SER A 635 14.69 7.79 15.60
CA SER A 635 14.98 9.13 15.10
C SER A 635 14.20 9.42 13.82
N ALA A 636 13.77 10.69 13.63
CA ALA A 636 13.08 11.10 12.40
C ALA A 636 13.88 10.71 11.14
N MET A 637 15.20 10.91 11.18
CA MET A 637 16.10 10.51 10.09
C MET A 637 16.27 9.00 9.97
N GLY A 638 16.03 8.22 11.02
CA GLY A 638 15.97 6.77 10.94
C GLY A 638 14.86 6.28 10.04
N HIS A 639 13.67 6.88 10.15
CA HIS A 639 12.57 6.60 9.23
C HIS A 639 12.93 7.00 7.79
N VAL A 640 13.48 8.20 7.57
CA VAL A 640 13.87 8.68 6.23
C VAL A 640 14.96 7.80 5.62
N ARG A 641 15.97 7.40 6.40
CA ARG A 641 17.05 6.52 5.92
C ARG A 641 16.55 5.12 5.60
N MET A 642 15.56 4.59 6.33
CA MET A 642 14.91 3.34 5.96
C MET A 642 14.17 3.44 4.63
N MET A 643 13.43 4.54 4.40
CA MET A 643 12.81 4.80 3.08
C MET A 643 13.86 4.86 1.97
N ALA A 644 14.95 5.62 2.18
CA ALA A 644 16.03 5.76 1.22
C ALA A 644 16.73 4.43 0.91
N ALA A 645 16.82 3.52 1.90
CA ALA A 645 17.43 2.21 1.72
C ALA A 645 16.61 1.29 0.80
N VAL A 646 15.27 1.38 0.83
CA VAL A 646 14.40 0.44 0.09
C VAL A 646 13.78 1.02 -1.19
N GLN A 647 13.59 2.34 -1.26
CA GLN A 647 12.93 3.01 -2.40
C GLN A 647 13.59 2.74 -3.77
N PRO A 648 14.94 2.65 -3.91
CA PRO A 648 15.57 2.33 -5.20
C PRO A 648 15.16 0.98 -5.79
N PHE A 649 14.54 0.11 -4.99
CA PHE A 649 14.11 -1.22 -5.40
C PHE A 649 12.62 -1.32 -5.68
N LEU A 650 11.83 -0.26 -5.53
CA LEU A 650 10.39 -0.29 -5.77
C LEU A 650 10.06 0.42 -7.09
N SER A 651 9.19 -0.19 -7.90
CA SER A 651 8.72 0.46 -9.13
C SER A 651 7.67 1.54 -8.90
N GLY A 652 6.92 1.44 -7.80
CA GLY A 652 6.07 2.51 -7.29
C GLY A 652 6.77 3.25 -6.14
N ALA A 653 6.00 3.60 -5.11
CA ALA A 653 6.48 4.35 -3.96
C ALA A 653 6.18 3.61 -2.64
N ILE A 654 6.46 4.30 -1.53
CA ILE A 654 6.29 3.77 -0.17
C ILE A 654 5.29 4.64 0.57
N SER A 655 4.28 4.02 1.16
CA SER A 655 3.53 4.66 2.23
C SER A 655 4.31 4.51 3.54
N LYS A 656 4.90 5.62 4.00
CA LYS A 656 5.67 5.67 5.25
C LYS A 656 5.37 6.95 6.01
N THR A 657 5.08 6.82 7.29
CA THR A 657 5.02 7.96 8.22
C THR A 657 6.39 8.24 8.82
N VAL A 658 6.87 9.49 8.75
CA VAL A 658 8.04 9.92 9.55
C VAL A 658 7.51 10.42 10.88
N ASN A 659 7.59 9.58 11.92
CA ASN A 659 7.13 9.97 13.26
C ASN A 659 8.12 10.98 13.86
N LEU A 660 7.55 12.01 14.50
CA LEU A 660 8.29 13.05 15.21
C LEU A 660 7.87 13.01 16.69
N PRO A 661 8.81 13.22 17.62
CA PRO A 661 8.53 13.21 19.06
C PRO A 661 7.69 14.40 19.54
#